data_AF-A0A1A8U1F8-F1
#
_entry.id   AF-A0A1A8U1F8-F1
#
_cell.length_a   1.000
_cell.length_b   1.000
_cell.length_c   1.000
_cell.angle_alpha   90.00
_cell.angle_beta   90.00
_cell.angle_gamma   90.00
#
_symmetry.space_group_name_H-M   'P 1'
#
loop_
_entity.id
_entity.type
_entity.pdbx_description
1 polymer ?
#
loop_
_entity_poly.entity_id
_entity_poly.type
_entity_poly.pdbx_seq_one_letter_code
_entity_poly.pdbx_strand_id
1 'polypeptide(L)'
;MASGGESKNDDLATAILKQKSRPNRLIVDESINEDNSVVSLSQAKMDELQLFRGDTVLMKGKKRRETVCIVLSDDSCSDEKVRMNRVVRNNLRVRLGDVISIQPCPDVKYGKRIHVLPIDDTVEGITGNLFEVYLKPYFLEAYRPIRKGDIFLVRGGMRAVEFKVVETDPSPYCIVAPDTVIHCEGEPIRREDEEESLNEVGYDDIGGVRKQLAQIKEMVELPLRHPALFKAIGVKPPRGILLYGPPGTGKTLIARAVANETGAFFFLINGPEIMSKLAGESESNLRKAFEEAEKNAPAIIFIDELDAIAPKREKTHGEVERRIVSQLLTLMDGLKQRAHVIVMAATNRPNSIDPALRRFGRFDREVDIGIPDATGRLEILQIHTKNMKLAEDVDLELVANETHGHVGADLAALCSEAALQAIRKKMDLIDLEDETIDAEVMNSLAVTMDDFKWALSQSNPSALRETVVEVPNITWDDIGGLEDVKRELQELVQYPVEHPDKFLKFGMTPSKGVLFYGPPGCGKTLLAKAIANECQANFISIKGPELLTMWFGESEANVREIFDKARQAAPCVLFFDELDSIAKARGGNVGDGGGAADRVINQILTEMDGMSSKKNVFIIGATNRPDIIDPAILRPGRLDQLIYIPLPDEKSRISILKANLRKSPISKDVDLDFLAKMTNGFSGADLTEICQRACKLAIRESIENEIRRERERQTNPSAMEVEEDDPVPEIRKDHFEEAMRFARRSVSDNDIRKYEMFAQTLQQSRGFGSFRFPSSAAGGSGPSHGSGGTGSGQVFSEDNDDDLYG
;
A
#
# COMPACT_ATOMS: atom_id res chain seq x y z
N MET A 1 61.41 19.17 -27.12
CA MET A 1 60.47 20.17 -26.56
C MET A 1 59.92 19.59 -25.27
N ALA A 2 60.09 20.35 -24.18
CA ALA A 2 59.70 19.97 -22.83
C ALA A 2 58.29 20.49 -22.52
N SER A 3 57.50 19.65 -21.85
CA SER A 3 56.42 20.00 -20.90
C SER A 3 55.97 18.67 -20.29
N GLY A 4 56.32 18.27 -19.06
CA GLY A 4 56.26 19.06 -17.84
C GLY A 4 54.82 19.02 -17.31
N GLY A 5 54.48 18.01 -16.50
CA GLY A 5 53.12 17.80 -15.99
C GLY A 5 53.06 16.74 -14.89
N GLU A 6 53.57 17.12 -13.71
CA GLU A 6 53.20 16.67 -12.35
C GLU A 6 53.06 15.17 -12.05
N SER A 7 54.13 14.61 -11.47
CA SER A 7 54.02 13.49 -10.55
C SER A 7 53.22 13.94 -9.32
N LYS A 8 51.94 13.58 -9.23
CA LYS A 8 51.22 13.66 -7.96
C LYS A 8 51.93 12.73 -6.96
N ASN A 9 52.60 13.34 -5.99
CA ASN A 9 52.99 12.68 -4.75
C ASN A 9 51.73 12.05 -4.14
N ASP A 10 51.56 10.74 -4.34
CA ASP A 10 50.67 9.95 -3.50
C ASP A 10 51.24 10.03 -2.09
N ASP A 11 50.55 10.78 -1.23
CA ASP A 11 50.89 10.96 0.17
C ASP A 11 50.85 9.58 0.86
N LEU A 12 52.01 8.92 0.97
CA LEU A 12 52.19 7.63 1.64
C LEU A 12 51.67 7.65 3.09
N ALA A 13 51.55 8.83 3.69
CA ALA A 13 50.97 9.05 5.02
C ALA A 13 49.46 8.77 5.10
N THR A 14 48.71 8.87 3.99
CA THR A 14 47.26 8.60 3.93
C THR A 14 46.91 7.24 3.32
N ALA A 15 47.91 6.48 2.83
CA ALA A 15 47.71 5.14 2.28
C ALA A 15 47.13 4.14 3.30
N ILE A 16 47.33 4.38 4.60
CA ILE A 16 46.74 3.61 5.71
C ILE A 16 45.24 3.92 5.90
N LEU A 17 44.77 5.10 5.44
CA LEU A 17 43.38 5.55 5.53
C LEU A 17 42.56 5.23 4.27
N LYS A 18 43.19 4.90 3.14
CA LYS A 18 42.51 4.32 1.99
C LYS A 18 42.08 2.89 2.36
N GLN A 19 40.86 2.72 2.85
CA GLN A 19 40.24 1.39 2.89
C GLN A 19 40.31 0.82 1.47
N LYS A 20 41.13 -0.21 1.26
CA LYS A 20 41.12 -0.99 0.01
C LYS A 20 39.76 -1.68 -0.07
N SER A 21 38.76 -0.99 -0.62
CA SER A 21 37.52 -1.61 -1.05
C SER A 21 37.90 -2.63 -2.11
N ARG A 22 37.78 -3.91 -1.77
CA ARG A 22 38.00 -4.96 -2.76
C ARG A 22 36.72 -5.04 -3.58
N PRO A 23 36.79 -4.99 -4.92
CA PRO A 23 35.60 -4.90 -5.78
C PRO A 23 34.68 -6.11 -5.62
N ASN A 24 35.24 -7.22 -5.14
CA ASN A 24 34.57 -8.49 -4.95
C ASN A 24 33.84 -8.63 -3.60
N ARG A 25 33.80 -7.58 -2.77
CA ARG A 25 33.05 -7.56 -1.51
C ARG A 25 31.76 -6.78 -1.70
N LEU A 26 30.63 -7.43 -1.43
CA LEU A 26 29.29 -6.88 -1.69
C LEU A 26 28.40 -7.05 -0.47
N ILE A 27 27.47 -6.11 -0.31
CA ILE A 27 26.48 -6.10 0.77
C ILE A 27 25.27 -6.94 0.33
N VAL A 28 24.84 -7.86 1.19
CA VAL A 28 23.68 -8.71 0.94
C VAL A 28 22.40 -7.88 0.99
N ASP A 29 21.58 -8.00 -0.05
CA ASP A 29 20.27 -7.37 -0.17
C ASP A 29 19.18 -8.37 -0.56
N GLU A 30 17.94 -7.93 -0.40
CA GLU A 30 16.74 -8.73 -0.64
C GLU A 30 16.52 -8.99 -2.14
N SER A 31 16.25 -10.25 -2.50
CA SER A 31 15.96 -10.65 -3.89
C SER A 31 14.48 -10.51 -4.21
N ILE A 32 14.18 -10.05 -5.42
CA ILE A 32 12.86 -10.13 -6.04
C ILE A 32 12.68 -11.47 -6.75
N ASN A 33 13.77 -12.06 -7.23
CA ASN A 33 13.77 -13.38 -7.83
C ASN A 33 13.70 -14.46 -6.74
N GLU A 34 12.74 -15.37 -6.84
CA GLU A 34 12.53 -16.45 -5.88
C GLU A 34 13.43 -17.67 -6.13
N ASP A 35 14.16 -17.73 -7.24
CA ASP A 35 15.00 -18.86 -7.59
C ASP A 35 16.15 -19.09 -6.58
N ASN A 36 16.23 -20.32 -6.06
CA ASN A 36 17.20 -20.77 -5.06
C ASN A 36 18.67 -20.75 -5.47
N SER A 37 18.94 -20.70 -6.77
CA SER A 37 20.28 -20.83 -7.32
C SER A 37 20.73 -19.56 -8.03
N VAL A 38 19.97 -18.47 -7.94
CA VAL A 38 20.24 -17.22 -8.67
C VAL A 38 20.58 -16.08 -7.72
N VAL A 39 21.58 -15.29 -8.10
CA VAL A 39 21.91 -14.01 -7.48
C VAL A 39 21.95 -12.92 -8.53
N SER A 40 21.57 -11.70 -8.15
CA SER A 40 21.54 -10.56 -9.06
C SER A 40 22.53 -9.47 -8.66
N LEU A 41 23.22 -8.91 -9.66
CA LEU A 41 24.17 -7.82 -9.55
C LEU A 41 23.79 -6.70 -10.51
N SER A 42 24.24 -5.47 -10.25
CA SER A 42 24.13 -4.40 -11.23
C SER A 42 24.99 -4.71 -12.47
N GLN A 43 24.58 -4.20 -13.63
CA GLN A 43 25.35 -4.39 -14.86
C GLN A 43 26.79 -3.86 -14.73
N ALA A 44 26.95 -2.68 -14.11
CA ALA A 44 28.27 -2.09 -13.87
C ALA A 44 29.16 -2.97 -12.98
N LYS A 45 28.58 -3.61 -11.95
CA LYS A 45 29.32 -4.53 -11.09
C LYS A 45 29.70 -5.83 -11.79
N MET A 46 28.82 -6.35 -12.66
CA MET A 46 29.14 -7.53 -13.47
C MET A 46 30.33 -7.26 -14.40
N ASP A 47 30.35 -6.11 -15.07
CA ASP A 47 31.45 -5.70 -15.96
C ASP A 47 32.76 -5.54 -15.18
N GLU A 48 32.71 -4.94 -13.98
CA GLU A 48 33.87 -4.78 -13.09
C GLU A 48 34.46 -6.13 -12.63
N LEU A 49 33.59 -7.11 -12.35
CA LEU A 49 33.98 -8.46 -11.96
C LEU A 49 34.25 -9.40 -13.14
N GLN A 50 34.07 -8.91 -14.37
CA GLN A 50 34.21 -9.68 -15.62
C GLN A 50 33.30 -10.91 -15.66
N LEU A 51 32.05 -10.75 -15.23
CA LEU A 51 31.02 -11.78 -15.22
C LEU A 51 30.02 -11.55 -16.35
N PHE A 52 29.60 -12.63 -17.01
CA PHE A 52 28.51 -12.63 -17.98
C PHE A 52 27.23 -13.19 -17.38
N ARG A 53 26.09 -12.87 -18.01
CA ARG A 53 24.79 -13.40 -17.60
C ARG A 53 24.79 -14.92 -17.74
N GLY A 54 24.48 -15.62 -16.64
CA GLY A 54 24.48 -17.08 -16.59
C GLY A 54 25.78 -17.68 -16.06
N ASP A 55 26.82 -16.87 -15.81
CA ASP A 55 28.06 -17.38 -15.23
C ASP A 55 27.83 -17.92 -13.82
N THR A 56 28.60 -18.94 -13.47
CA THR A 56 28.58 -19.52 -12.13
C THR A 56 29.58 -18.80 -11.23
N VAL A 57 29.14 -18.42 -10.04
CA VAL A 57 29.95 -17.69 -9.05
C VAL A 57 30.04 -18.45 -7.74
N LEU A 58 31.23 -18.43 -7.13
CA LEU A 58 31.47 -18.91 -5.79
C LEU A 58 31.31 -17.76 -4.80
N MET A 59 30.40 -17.92 -3.86
CA MET A 59 30.16 -16.94 -2.80
C MET A 59 30.71 -17.46 -1.48
N LYS A 60 31.40 -16.59 -0.73
CA LYS A 60 31.90 -16.90 0.61
C LYS A 60 31.22 -16.01 1.64
N GLY A 61 30.64 -16.66 2.64
CA GLY A 61 29.88 -16.02 3.72
C GLY A 61 30.63 -16.08 5.04
N LYS A 62 29.87 -16.16 6.13
CA LYS A 62 30.41 -16.26 7.49
C LYS A 62 30.70 -17.71 7.85
N LYS A 63 31.39 -17.93 8.98
CA LYS A 63 31.77 -19.26 9.48
C LYS A 63 32.47 -20.17 8.44
N ARG A 64 33.17 -19.57 7.46
CA ARG A 64 33.81 -20.28 6.33
C ARG A 64 32.83 -21.11 5.48
N ARG A 65 31.55 -20.73 5.46
CA ARG A 65 30.55 -21.31 4.57
C ARG A 65 30.67 -20.67 3.19
N GLU A 66 30.51 -21.51 2.16
CA GLU A 66 30.56 -21.12 0.76
C GLU A 66 29.36 -21.74 0.07
N THR A 67 28.87 -21.13 -1.01
CA THR A 67 27.83 -21.70 -1.89
C THR A 67 28.12 -21.28 -3.33
N VAL A 68 27.44 -21.91 -4.28
CA VAL A 68 27.62 -21.67 -5.71
C VAL A 68 26.27 -21.30 -6.32
N CYS A 69 26.24 -20.20 -7.07
CA CYS A 69 25.01 -19.69 -7.69
C CYS A 69 25.29 -19.18 -9.11
N ILE A 70 24.22 -18.98 -9.87
CA ILE A 70 24.20 -18.34 -11.19
C ILE A 70 24.02 -16.84 -10.99
N VAL A 71 24.79 -16.03 -11.73
CA VAL A 71 24.66 -14.57 -11.70
C VAL A 71 23.80 -14.04 -12.84
N LEU A 72 22.87 -13.14 -12.52
CA LEU A 72 22.08 -12.37 -13.48
C LEU A 72 22.26 -10.86 -13.26
N SER A 73 21.95 -10.08 -14.30
CA SER A 73 21.93 -8.62 -14.26
C SER A 73 20.58 -8.11 -13.76
N ASP A 74 20.59 -7.12 -12.86
CA ASP A 74 19.41 -6.39 -12.39
C ASP A 74 19.71 -4.89 -12.34
N ASP A 75 19.03 -4.11 -13.19
CA ASP A 75 19.23 -2.67 -13.34
C ASP A 75 18.78 -1.87 -12.11
N SER A 76 17.92 -2.45 -11.27
CA SER A 76 17.46 -1.82 -10.03
C SER A 76 18.38 -2.10 -8.84
N CYS A 77 19.39 -2.95 -9.01
CA CYS A 77 20.37 -3.28 -7.99
C CYS A 77 21.47 -2.22 -7.93
N SER A 78 21.84 -1.77 -6.73
CA SER A 78 22.96 -0.83 -6.56
C SER A 78 24.31 -1.54 -6.66
N ASP A 79 25.32 -0.86 -7.18
CA ASP A 79 26.66 -1.42 -7.42
C ASP A 79 27.35 -2.01 -6.18
N GLU A 80 27.04 -1.55 -4.98
CA GLU A 80 27.66 -2.06 -3.74
C GLU A 80 27.00 -3.33 -3.19
N LYS A 81 25.89 -3.76 -3.79
CA LYS A 81 25.02 -4.80 -3.26
C LYS A 81 24.93 -6.03 -4.16
N VAL A 82 24.47 -7.13 -3.57
CA VAL A 82 24.10 -8.37 -4.24
C VAL A 82 22.75 -8.82 -3.72
N ARG A 83 21.81 -9.07 -4.63
CA ARG A 83 20.50 -9.60 -4.29
C ARG A 83 20.52 -11.12 -4.30
N MET A 84 20.11 -11.72 -3.19
CA MET A 84 20.03 -13.18 -3.08
C MET A 84 18.83 -13.59 -2.23
N ASN A 85 18.24 -14.72 -2.58
CA ASN A 85 17.09 -15.24 -1.86
C ASN A 85 17.49 -15.79 -0.48
N ARG A 86 16.49 -16.11 0.35
CA ARG A 86 16.71 -16.56 1.72
C ARG A 86 17.46 -17.89 1.83
N VAL A 87 17.26 -18.80 0.88
CA VAL A 87 17.98 -20.09 0.81
C VAL A 87 19.50 -19.86 0.72
N VAL A 88 19.92 -18.97 -0.18
CA VAL A 88 21.34 -18.61 -0.35
C VAL A 88 21.90 -17.94 0.91
N ARG A 89 21.14 -17.02 1.53
CA ARG A 89 21.53 -16.35 2.78
C ARG A 89 21.77 -17.36 3.92
N ASN A 90 20.84 -18.31 4.09
CA ASN A 90 20.94 -19.36 5.10
C ASN A 90 22.16 -20.24 4.85
N ASN A 91 22.41 -20.70 3.61
CA ASN A 91 23.58 -21.51 3.27
C ASN A 91 24.91 -20.80 3.59
N LEU A 92 24.98 -19.49 3.35
CA LEU A 92 26.15 -18.66 3.64
C LEU A 92 26.25 -18.22 5.12
N ARG A 93 25.21 -18.48 5.92
CA ARG A 93 25.07 -18.01 7.31
C ARG A 93 25.22 -16.49 7.41
N VAL A 94 24.60 -15.78 6.47
CA VAL A 94 24.58 -14.32 6.39
C VAL A 94 23.16 -13.80 6.48
N ARG A 95 23.00 -12.57 6.95
CA ARG A 95 21.73 -11.84 6.95
C ARG A 95 21.79 -10.64 6.01
N LEU A 96 20.66 -9.97 5.83
CA LEU A 96 20.63 -8.69 5.12
C LEU A 96 21.63 -7.69 5.73
N GLY A 97 22.28 -6.91 4.87
CA GLY A 97 23.33 -5.97 5.24
C GLY A 97 24.69 -6.58 5.59
N ASP A 98 24.83 -7.92 5.67
CA ASP A 98 26.15 -8.55 5.82
C ASP A 98 26.98 -8.39 4.54
N VAL A 99 28.30 -8.47 4.69
CA VAL A 99 29.23 -8.41 3.54
C VAL A 99 29.69 -9.82 3.18
N ILE A 100 29.49 -10.21 1.94
CA ILE A 100 30.02 -11.45 1.35
C ILE A 100 31.15 -11.15 0.36
N SER A 101 31.86 -12.19 -0.07
CA SER A 101 32.77 -12.09 -1.23
C SER A 101 32.33 -12.98 -2.37
N ILE A 102 32.31 -12.44 -3.59
CA ILE A 102 31.97 -13.16 -4.82
C ILE A 102 33.24 -13.40 -5.64
N GLN A 103 33.35 -14.58 -6.27
CA GLN A 103 34.43 -14.93 -7.18
C GLN A 103 33.88 -15.68 -8.40
N PRO A 104 34.34 -15.40 -9.63
CA PRO A 104 34.00 -16.22 -10.79
C PRO A 104 34.37 -17.69 -10.55
N CYS A 105 33.50 -18.61 -10.93
CA CYS A 105 33.72 -20.04 -10.83
C CYS A 105 33.41 -20.72 -12.19
N PRO A 106 34.27 -20.53 -13.21
CA PRO A 106 34.03 -21.09 -14.54
C PRO A 106 34.23 -22.61 -14.61
N ASP A 107 34.97 -23.19 -13.66
CA ASP A 107 35.39 -24.60 -13.68
C ASP A 107 34.36 -25.57 -13.04
N VAL A 108 33.08 -25.18 -12.96
CA VAL A 108 32.05 -26.05 -12.38
C VAL A 108 31.71 -27.17 -13.36
N LYS A 109 31.97 -28.40 -12.93
CA LYS A 109 31.75 -29.61 -13.72
C LYS A 109 30.30 -30.10 -13.58
N TYR A 110 29.81 -30.78 -14.61
CA TYR A 110 28.56 -31.54 -14.51
C TYR A 110 28.68 -32.67 -13.48
N GLY A 111 27.63 -32.84 -12.69
CA GLY A 111 27.51 -33.89 -11.70
C GLY A 111 27.33 -35.24 -12.37
N LYS A 112 28.06 -36.25 -11.89
CA LYS A 112 27.78 -37.67 -12.19
C LYS A 112 26.71 -38.21 -11.26
N ARG A 113 26.83 -37.89 -9.97
CA ARG A 113 25.87 -38.27 -8.93
C ARG A 113 25.76 -37.22 -7.84
N ILE A 114 24.56 -37.07 -7.29
CA ILE A 114 24.30 -36.26 -6.10
C ILE A 114 23.48 -37.08 -5.12
N HIS A 115 23.75 -36.93 -3.82
CA HIS A 115 22.97 -37.55 -2.74
C HIS A 115 22.31 -36.44 -1.93
N VAL A 116 20.98 -36.43 -1.93
CA VAL A 116 20.16 -35.44 -1.23
C VAL A 116 19.22 -36.17 -0.28
N LEU A 117 19.06 -35.65 0.94
CA LEU A 117 18.12 -36.20 1.92
C LEU A 117 17.22 -35.08 2.47
N PRO A 118 15.93 -35.37 2.71
CA PRO A 118 15.02 -34.39 3.29
C PRO A 118 15.36 -34.09 4.76
N ILE A 119 14.98 -32.90 5.23
CA ILE A 119 14.98 -32.56 6.66
C ILE A 119 13.71 -33.11 7.30
N ASP A 120 13.85 -33.81 8.43
CA ASP A 120 12.77 -34.56 9.10
C ASP A 120 11.53 -33.71 9.42
N ASP A 121 11.73 -32.51 9.97
CA ASP A 121 10.67 -31.56 10.32
C ASP A 121 9.83 -31.11 9.11
N THR A 122 10.35 -31.21 7.90
CA THR A 122 9.65 -30.78 6.68
C THR A 122 8.88 -31.88 5.96
N VAL A 123 9.14 -33.16 6.28
CA VAL A 123 8.51 -34.32 5.62
C VAL A 123 7.56 -35.11 6.52
N GLU A 124 7.41 -34.74 7.78
CA GLU A 124 6.47 -35.39 8.70
C GLU A 124 5.03 -35.42 8.13
N GLY A 125 4.47 -36.60 7.91
CA GLY A 125 3.12 -36.78 7.35
C GLY A 125 3.02 -36.83 5.82
N ILE A 126 4.14 -36.75 5.08
CA ILE A 126 4.19 -37.07 3.64
C ILE A 126 4.77 -38.47 3.46
N THR A 127 4.15 -39.28 2.61
CA THR A 127 4.68 -40.55 2.12
C THR A 127 4.72 -40.57 0.59
N GLY A 128 5.29 -41.63 0.02
CA GLY A 128 5.42 -41.78 -1.44
C GLY A 128 6.78 -41.31 -2.00
N ASN A 129 6.84 -41.14 -3.32
CA ASN A 129 8.09 -40.88 -4.03
C ASN A 129 8.44 -39.38 -4.07
N LEU A 130 9.15 -38.91 -3.05
CA LEU A 130 9.61 -37.51 -2.95
C LEU A 130 10.45 -37.06 -4.16
N PHE A 131 11.13 -37.98 -4.85
CA PHE A 131 11.95 -37.64 -6.01
C PHE A 131 11.12 -37.17 -7.19
N GLU A 132 10.08 -37.92 -7.57
CA GLU A 132 9.24 -37.59 -8.73
C GLU A 132 8.45 -36.29 -8.50
N VAL A 133 7.99 -36.06 -7.27
CA VAL A 133 7.15 -34.89 -6.95
C VAL A 133 7.96 -33.61 -6.75
N TYR A 134 9.08 -33.68 -6.03
CA TYR A 134 9.85 -32.49 -5.66
C TYR A 134 11.13 -32.35 -6.49
N LEU A 135 12.03 -33.33 -6.44
CA LEU A 135 13.39 -33.18 -6.97
C LEU A 135 13.44 -33.12 -8.49
N LYS A 136 12.65 -33.96 -9.18
CA LYS A 136 12.67 -34.04 -10.64
C LYS A 136 12.21 -32.72 -11.30
N PRO A 137 11.04 -32.13 -10.96
CA PRO A 137 10.66 -30.81 -11.48
C PRO A 137 11.66 -29.71 -11.12
N TYR A 138 12.26 -29.78 -9.92
CA TYR A 138 13.20 -28.76 -9.45
C TYR A 138 14.50 -28.71 -10.27
N PHE A 139 15.02 -29.86 -10.72
CA PHE A 139 16.25 -29.94 -11.51
C PHE A 139 16.03 -30.01 -13.02
N LEU A 140 14.79 -30.22 -13.49
CA LEU A 140 14.47 -30.34 -14.90
C LEU A 140 14.88 -29.08 -15.67
N GLU A 141 15.81 -29.24 -16.62
CA GLU A 141 16.32 -28.19 -17.53
C GLU A 141 16.89 -26.92 -16.85
N ALA A 142 17.07 -26.95 -15.53
CA ALA A 142 17.45 -25.78 -14.76
C ALA A 142 18.98 -25.59 -14.63
N TYR A 143 19.78 -26.64 -14.89
CA TYR A 143 21.26 -26.63 -14.78
C TYR A 143 21.76 -26.00 -13.47
N ARG A 144 21.09 -26.32 -12.36
CA ARG A 144 21.34 -25.68 -11.05
C ARG A 144 22.72 -26.07 -10.52
N PRO A 145 23.58 -25.11 -10.16
CA PRO A 145 24.77 -25.41 -9.37
C PRO A 145 24.35 -25.75 -7.95
N ILE A 146 24.92 -26.82 -7.41
CA ILE A 146 24.73 -27.22 -6.01
C ILE A 146 26.08 -27.51 -5.35
N ARG A 147 26.13 -27.39 -4.03
CA ARG A 147 27.31 -27.66 -3.23
C ARG A 147 26.99 -28.61 -2.09
N LYS A 148 27.95 -29.46 -1.74
CA LYS A 148 27.87 -30.34 -0.59
C LYS A 148 27.67 -29.52 0.70
N GLY A 149 26.64 -29.91 1.45
CA GLY A 149 26.24 -29.30 2.73
C GLY A 149 25.24 -28.15 2.58
N ASP A 150 24.86 -27.77 1.36
CA ASP A 150 23.83 -26.76 1.15
C ASP A 150 22.43 -27.36 1.35
N ILE A 151 21.51 -26.52 1.81
CA ILE A 151 20.09 -26.83 1.92
C ILE A 151 19.35 -26.03 0.85
N PHE A 152 18.36 -26.64 0.22
CA PHE A 152 17.48 -25.97 -0.74
C PHE A 152 16.02 -26.33 -0.48
N LEU A 153 15.12 -25.41 -0.84
CA LEU A 153 13.68 -25.53 -0.61
C LEU A 153 12.97 -25.89 -1.90
N VAL A 154 12.15 -26.93 -1.88
CA VAL A 154 11.29 -27.27 -3.02
C VAL A 154 9.83 -27.19 -2.58
N ARG A 155 9.01 -26.52 -3.38
CA ARG A 155 7.57 -26.39 -3.14
C ARG A 155 6.82 -27.31 -4.09
N GLY A 156 5.85 -28.06 -3.57
CA GLY A 156 5.07 -29.01 -4.33
C GLY A 156 3.93 -29.59 -3.48
N GLY A 157 2.76 -29.80 -4.10
CA GLY A 157 1.60 -30.40 -3.42
C GLY A 157 1.13 -29.65 -2.17
N MET A 158 1.02 -28.31 -2.23
CA MET A 158 0.62 -27.46 -1.09
C MET A 158 1.61 -27.44 0.08
N ARG A 159 2.82 -27.98 -0.08
CA ARG A 159 3.84 -28.07 0.97
C ARG A 159 5.23 -27.69 0.47
N ALA A 160 6.04 -27.15 1.39
CA ALA A 160 7.45 -26.86 1.15
C ALA A 160 8.31 -27.87 1.91
N VAL A 161 9.29 -28.46 1.21
CA VAL A 161 10.21 -29.47 1.75
C VAL A 161 11.64 -28.99 1.59
N GLU A 162 12.43 -29.13 2.65
CA GLU A 162 13.86 -28.79 2.63
C GLU A 162 14.69 -30.04 2.37
N PHE A 163 15.64 -29.95 1.43
CA PHE A 163 16.57 -31.02 1.11
C PHE A 163 18.01 -30.57 1.35
N LYS A 164 18.80 -31.42 2.02
CA LYS A 164 20.22 -31.21 2.28
C LYS A 164 21.06 -32.04 1.32
N VAL A 165 22.06 -31.40 0.70
CA VAL A 165 23.03 -32.08 -0.18
C VAL A 165 24.08 -32.77 0.68
N VAL A 166 24.00 -34.09 0.81
CA VAL A 166 24.92 -34.90 1.63
C VAL A 166 26.25 -35.13 0.90
N GLU A 167 26.18 -35.45 -0.39
CA GLU A 167 27.34 -35.76 -1.21
C GLU A 167 27.14 -35.30 -2.66
N THR A 168 28.24 -34.90 -3.31
CA THR A 168 28.29 -34.60 -4.74
C THR A 168 29.51 -35.28 -5.36
N ASP A 169 29.37 -35.77 -6.59
CA ASP A 169 30.48 -36.21 -7.44
C ASP A 169 30.39 -35.47 -8.79
N PRO A 170 31.30 -34.51 -9.07
CA PRO A 170 32.47 -34.15 -8.28
C PRO A 170 32.16 -33.27 -7.04
N SER A 171 32.97 -33.41 -6.00
CA SER A 171 32.96 -32.58 -4.79
C SER A 171 33.96 -31.42 -4.92
N PRO A 172 33.72 -30.24 -4.33
CA PRO A 172 32.63 -29.92 -3.38
C PRO A 172 31.34 -29.38 -4.01
N TYR A 173 31.33 -29.10 -5.32
CA TYR A 173 30.18 -28.56 -6.04
C TYR A 173 30.12 -29.12 -7.47
N CYS A 174 28.92 -29.17 -8.04
CA CYS A 174 28.68 -29.60 -9.41
C CYS A 174 27.39 -28.96 -9.96
N ILE A 175 27.24 -28.93 -11.28
CA ILE A 175 25.98 -28.57 -11.96
C ILE A 175 25.16 -29.83 -12.16
N VAL A 176 23.90 -29.80 -11.76
CA VAL A 176 22.94 -30.89 -12.02
C VAL A 176 22.45 -30.77 -13.46
N ALA A 177 22.84 -31.72 -14.31
CA ALA A 177 22.42 -31.84 -15.69
C ALA A 177 21.45 -33.03 -15.86
N PRO A 178 20.74 -33.17 -17.00
CA PRO A 178 19.79 -34.27 -17.21
C PRO A 178 20.39 -35.69 -17.07
N ASP A 179 21.70 -35.83 -17.22
CA ASP A 179 22.46 -37.08 -17.06
C ASP A 179 22.98 -37.32 -15.63
N THR A 180 22.84 -36.34 -14.73
CA THR A 180 23.24 -36.47 -13.32
C THR A 180 22.30 -37.42 -12.58
N VAL A 181 22.87 -38.44 -11.94
CA VAL A 181 22.07 -39.39 -11.13
C VAL A 181 21.78 -38.79 -9.75
N ILE A 182 20.50 -38.70 -9.40
CA ILE A 182 20.05 -38.12 -8.12
C ILE A 182 19.63 -39.25 -7.19
N HIS A 183 20.34 -39.44 -6.09
CA HIS A 183 19.99 -40.38 -5.04
C HIS A 183 19.23 -39.65 -3.92
N CYS A 184 18.08 -40.18 -3.54
CA CYS A 184 17.26 -39.66 -2.44
C CYS A 184 16.89 -40.73 -1.39
N GLU A 185 17.52 -41.91 -1.47
CA GLU A 185 17.27 -43.01 -0.54
C GLU A 185 18.00 -42.78 0.79
N GLY A 186 17.26 -42.91 1.91
CA GLY A 186 17.78 -42.79 3.27
C GLY A 186 16.71 -42.28 4.24
N GLU A 187 17.02 -42.33 5.54
CA GLU A 187 16.18 -41.68 6.56
C GLU A 187 16.35 -40.15 6.51
N PRO A 188 15.28 -39.38 6.78
CA PRO A 188 15.36 -37.93 6.91
C PRO A 188 16.42 -37.49 7.93
N ILE A 189 17.07 -36.37 7.66
CA ILE A 189 18.14 -35.82 8.51
C ILE A 189 17.53 -34.85 9.51
N ARG A 190 17.97 -34.92 10.78
CA ARG A 190 17.66 -33.90 11.78
C ARG A 190 18.39 -32.60 11.48
N ARG A 191 17.67 -31.49 11.52
CA ARG A 191 18.25 -30.14 11.39
C ARG A 191 19.34 -29.91 12.44
N GLU A 192 20.47 -29.33 12.03
CA GLU A 192 21.54 -28.97 12.96
C GLU A 192 21.16 -27.70 13.76
N ASP A 193 21.60 -27.56 15.02
CA ASP A 193 21.29 -26.38 15.85
C ASP A 193 21.76 -25.03 15.24
N GLU A 194 22.74 -25.05 14.33
CA GLU A 194 23.21 -23.86 13.61
C GLU A 194 22.46 -23.58 12.29
N GLU A 195 21.50 -24.43 11.91
CA GLU A 195 20.66 -24.30 10.71
C GLU A 195 19.32 -23.67 11.09
N GLU A 196 19.06 -22.48 10.57
CA GLU A 196 17.76 -21.82 10.73
C GLU A 196 16.72 -22.44 9.80
N SER A 197 15.49 -22.58 10.30
CA SER A 197 14.39 -23.08 9.49
C SER A 197 14.00 -22.07 8.42
N LEU A 198 13.82 -22.54 7.19
CA LEU A 198 13.28 -21.70 6.11
C LEU A 198 11.77 -21.45 6.30
N ASN A 199 11.11 -22.19 7.20
CA ASN A 199 9.72 -21.97 7.59
C ASN A 199 9.54 -20.87 8.65
N GLU A 200 10.61 -20.39 9.29
CA GLU A 200 10.52 -19.21 10.14
C GLU A 200 10.06 -18.01 9.31
N VAL A 201 9.33 -17.07 9.90
CA VAL A 201 8.83 -15.90 9.15
C VAL A 201 9.98 -14.96 8.79
N GLY A 202 10.09 -14.58 7.51
CA GLY A 202 11.05 -13.59 6.98
C GLY A 202 10.36 -12.37 6.37
N TYR A 203 11.12 -11.47 5.75
CA TYR A 203 10.54 -10.32 5.03
C TYR A 203 9.80 -10.73 3.76
N ASP A 204 10.20 -11.85 3.15
CA ASP A 204 9.58 -12.47 1.98
C ASP A 204 8.20 -13.09 2.25
N ASP A 205 7.83 -13.20 3.53
CA ASP A 205 6.53 -13.64 4.01
C ASP A 205 5.60 -12.47 4.38
N ILE A 206 6.01 -11.22 4.10
CA ILE A 206 5.22 -10.00 4.39
C ILE A 206 4.86 -9.26 3.10
N GLY A 207 3.57 -9.18 2.79
CA GLY A 207 3.05 -8.41 1.65
C GLY A 207 2.33 -7.13 2.06
N GLY A 208 2.31 -6.13 1.17
CA GLY A 208 1.43 -4.97 1.24
C GLY A 208 1.81 -3.85 2.22
N VAL A 209 2.97 -3.94 2.88
CA VAL A 209 3.42 -2.95 3.88
C VAL A 209 4.86 -2.48 3.65
N ARG A 210 5.29 -2.36 2.39
CA ARG A 210 6.69 -2.08 2.01
C ARG A 210 7.25 -0.80 2.62
N LYS A 211 6.47 0.29 2.65
CA LYS A 211 6.90 1.59 3.21
C LYS A 211 7.10 1.51 4.72
N GLN A 212 6.16 0.88 5.41
CA GLN A 212 6.18 0.67 6.86
C GLN A 212 7.34 -0.25 7.24
N LEU A 213 7.55 -1.33 6.49
CA LEU A 213 8.64 -2.26 6.73
C LEU A 213 10.00 -1.57 6.55
N ALA A 214 10.17 -0.71 5.54
CA ALA A 214 11.40 0.07 5.36
C ALA A 214 11.70 0.98 6.56
N GLN A 215 10.69 1.68 7.10
CA GLN A 215 10.86 2.50 8.31
C GLN A 215 11.27 1.65 9.52
N ILE A 216 10.68 0.46 9.69
CA ILE A 216 11.02 -0.44 10.79
C ILE A 216 12.45 -0.98 10.61
N LYS A 217 12.87 -1.34 9.38
CA LYS A 217 14.26 -1.73 9.09
C LYS A 217 15.23 -0.64 9.53
N GLU A 218 15.01 0.62 9.16
CA GLU A 218 15.87 1.74 9.59
C GLU A 218 15.92 1.92 11.11
N MET A 219 14.78 1.81 11.79
CA MET A 219 14.68 2.04 13.23
C MET A 219 15.21 0.88 14.08
N VAL A 220 15.20 -0.35 13.56
CA VAL A 220 15.55 -1.57 14.31
C VAL A 220 16.87 -2.18 13.86
N GLU A 221 17.09 -2.33 12.56
CA GLU A 221 18.27 -3.01 12.00
C GLU A 221 19.54 -2.21 12.29
N LEU A 222 19.53 -0.90 12.03
CA LEU A 222 20.72 -0.05 12.23
C LEU A 222 21.23 -0.08 13.68
N PRO A 223 20.39 0.11 14.73
CA PRO A 223 20.86 0.03 16.11
C PRO A 223 21.35 -1.34 16.55
N LEU A 224 20.71 -2.43 16.09
CA LEU A 224 21.07 -3.78 16.50
C LEU A 224 22.31 -4.30 15.78
N ARG A 225 22.48 -3.94 14.51
CA ARG A 225 23.59 -4.42 13.65
C ARG A 225 24.83 -3.54 13.74
N HIS A 226 24.66 -2.23 13.93
CA HIS A 226 25.76 -1.27 14.03
C HIS A 226 25.75 -0.43 15.32
N PRO A 227 25.82 -1.04 16.52
CA PRO A 227 25.72 -0.26 17.75
C PRO A 227 26.86 0.75 17.96
N ALA A 228 28.04 0.46 17.39
CA ALA A 228 29.19 1.37 17.44
C ALA A 228 28.94 2.69 16.70
N LEU A 229 28.13 2.68 15.64
CA LEU A 229 27.80 3.87 14.85
C LEU A 229 26.99 4.86 15.68
N PHE A 230 25.96 4.40 16.39
CA PHE A 230 25.16 5.24 17.28
C PHE A 230 25.99 5.80 18.44
N LYS A 231 26.92 5.00 18.98
CA LYS A 231 27.85 5.47 20.02
C LYS A 231 28.77 6.57 19.52
N ALA A 232 29.27 6.48 18.28
CA ALA A 232 30.16 7.48 17.69
C ALA A 232 29.44 8.78 17.32
N ILE A 233 28.23 8.68 16.76
CA ILE A 233 27.41 9.83 16.36
C ILE A 233 26.80 10.54 17.57
N GLY A 234 26.65 9.84 18.70
CA GLY A 234 26.06 10.41 19.93
C GLY A 234 24.53 10.54 19.87
N VAL A 235 23.89 9.92 18.87
CA VAL A 235 22.44 9.86 18.74
C VAL A 235 21.91 8.64 19.49
N LYS A 236 20.83 8.84 20.24
CA LYS A 236 20.16 7.75 20.96
C LYS A 236 19.28 6.98 19.98
N PRO A 237 19.42 5.65 19.89
CA PRO A 237 18.49 4.85 19.10
C PRO A 237 17.08 4.88 19.73
N PRO A 238 16.02 4.65 18.93
CA PRO A 238 14.67 4.52 19.45
C PRO A 238 14.61 3.34 20.43
N ARG A 239 13.87 3.53 21.53
CA ARG A 239 13.71 2.49 22.56
C ARG A 239 12.47 1.66 22.35
N GLY A 240 11.40 2.31 21.90
CA GLY A 240 10.09 1.72 21.76
C GLY A 240 9.47 2.06 20.41
N ILE A 241 8.97 1.04 19.73
CA ILE A 241 8.20 1.18 18.49
C ILE A 241 6.80 0.65 18.73
N LEU A 242 5.79 1.48 18.52
CA LEU A 242 4.38 1.11 18.59
C LEU A 242 3.84 0.84 17.19
N LEU A 243 3.51 -0.41 16.90
CA LEU A 243 2.75 -0.80 15.72
C LEU A 243 1.26 -0.69 16.06
N TYR A 244 0.50 0.02 15.24
CA TYR A 244 -0.95 0.06 15.39
C TYR A 244 -1.66 -0.12 14.07
N GLY A 245 -2.94 -0.46 14.13
CA GLY A 245 -3.77 -0.70 12.95
C GLY A 245 -4.76 -1.82 13.22
N PRO A 246 -5.61 -2.15 12.24
CA PRO A 246 -6.71 -3.11 12.41
C PRO A 246 -6.20 -4.51 12.78
N PRO A 247 -7.02 -5.35 13.44
CA PRO A 247 -6.67 -6.75 13.65
C PRO A 247 -6.44 -7.44 12.29
N GLY A 248 -5.48 -8.36 12.23
CA GLY A 248 -5.21 -9.14 11.01
C GLY A 248 -4.35 -8.45 9.94
N THR A 249 -3.82 -7.24 10.17
CA THR A 249 -2.89 -6.58 9.22
C THR A 249 -1.43 -7.02 9.32
N GLY A 250 -1.10 -7.99 10.19
CA GLY A 250 0.24 -8.59 10.26
C GLY A 250 1.22 -7.94 11.24
N LYS A 251 0.75 -7.14 12.22
CA LYS A 251 1.62 -6.50 13.24
C LYS A 251 2.57 -7.48 13.95
N THR A 252 2.05 -8.61 14.42
CA THR A 252 2.82 -9.69 15.08
C THR A 252 3.79 -10.36 14.10
N LEU A 253 3.39 -10.51 12.84
CA LEU A 253 4.18 -11.14 11.78
C LEU A 253 5.40 -10.26 11.43
N ILE A 254 5.22 -8.95 11.34
CA ILE A 254 6.30 -7.97 11.14
C ILE A 254 7.35 -8.06 12.25
N ALA A 255 6.93 -8.08 13.51
CA ALA A 255 7.88 -8.13 14.63
C ALA A 255 8.71 -9.41 14.64
N ARG A 256 8.10 -10.56 14.33
CA ARG A 256 8.80 -11.85 14.19
C ARG A 256 9.80 -11.83 13.04
N ALA A 257 9.38 -11.36 11.86
CA ALA A 257 10.26 -11.28 10.70
C ALA A 257 11.47 -10.38 10.95
N VAL A 258 11.28 -9.22 11.57
CA VAL A 258 12.38 -8.32 11.91
C VAL A 258 13.37 -8.98 12.88
N ALA A 259 12.90 -9.74 13.86
CA ALA A 259 13.77 -10.44 14.79
C ALA A 259 14.59 -11.53 14.09
N ASN A 260 13.95 -12.35 13.26
CA ASN A 260 14.60 -13.41 12.50
C ASN A 260 15.63 -12.85 11.51
N GLU A 261 15.29 -11.78 10.78
CA GLU A 261 16.18 -11.16 9.79
C GLU A 261 17.33 -10.36 10.43
N THR A 262 17.17 -9.86 11.66
CA THR A 262 18.27 -9.24 12.41
C THR A 262 19.10 -10.25 13.20
N GLY A 263 18.55 -11.44 13.47
CA GLY A 263 19.13 -12.45 14.37
C GLY A 263 19.10 -12.03 15.84
N ALA A 264 18.21 -11.12 16.21
CA ALA A 264 18.04 -10.69 17.58
C ALA A 264 17.19 -11.70 18.35
N PHE A 265 17.48 -11.89 19.64
CA PHE A 265 16.65 -12.72 20.50
C PHE A 265 15.23 -12.15 20.60
N PHE A 266 14.21 -12.93 20.26
CA PHE A 266 12.81 -12.49 20.27
C PHE A 266 12.09 -12.97 21.53
N PHE A 267 11.59 -12.04 22.34
CA PHE A 267 10.79 -12.36 23.52
C PHE A 267 9.36 -11.84 23.36
N LEU A 268 8.40 -12.75 23.24
CA LEU A 268 6.98 -12.43 23.11
C LEU A 268 6.33 -12.25 24.48
N ILE A 269 5.61 -11.14 24.64
CA ILE A 269 4.74 -10.86 25.78
C ILE A 269 3.32 -10.72 25.22
N ASN A 270 2.46 -11.69 25.51
CA ASN A 270 1.06 -11.64 25.09
C ASN A 270 0.24 -10.90 26.16
N GLY A 271 -0.44 -9.82 25.79
CA GLY A 271 -1.16 -8.94 26.71
C GLY A 271 -2.09 -9.67 27.68
N PRO A 272 -3.06 -10.46 27.17
CA PRO A 272 -3.95 -11.27 28.00
C PRO A 272 -3.25 -12.29 28.90
N GLU A 273 -2.12 -12.88 28.49
CA GLU A 273 -1.40 -13.89 29.28
C GLU A 273 -0.71 -13.28 30.51
N ILE A 274 -0.30 -12.02 30.43
CA ILE A 274 0.27 -11.30 31.57
C ILE A 274 -0.81 -10.95 32.61
N MET A 275 -2.07 -10.81 32.20
CA MET A 275 -3.18 -10.41 33.06
C MET A 275 -3.69 -11.60 33.89
N SER A 276 -2.93 -11.98 34.93
CA SER A 276 -3.31 -13.03 35.88
C SER A 276 -4.18 -12.47 37.02
N LYS A 277 -5.00 -13.33 37.64
CA LYS A 277 -5.83 -12.95 38.82
C LYS A 277 -5.01 -12.81 40.11
N LEU A 278 -3.75 -13.25 40.12
CA LEU A 278 -2.90 -13.27 41.32
C LEU A 278 -2.08 -11.99 41.39
N ALA A 279 -2.33 -11.18 42.43
CA ALA A 279 -1.66 -9.90 42.62
C ALA A 279 -0.12 -10.06 42.70
N GLY A 280 0.61 -9.31 41.85
CA GLY A 280 2.08 -9.27 41.83
C GLY A 280 2.75 -10.26 40.89
N GLU A 281 2.05 -11.29 40.42
CA GLU A 281 2.60 -12.26 39.45
C GLU A 281 2.83 -11.60 38.08
N SER A 282 1.85 -10.82 37.59
CA SER A 282 1.96 -10.05 36.34
C SER A 282 3.17 -9.10 36.33
N GLU A 283 3.43 -8.41 37.45
CA GLU A 283 4.57 -7.50 37.59
C GLU A 283 5.91 -8.26 37.57
N SER A 284 5.95 -9.43 38.22
CA SER A 284 7.12 -10.30 38.25
C SER A 284 7.43 -10.86 36.87
N ASN A 285 6.41 -11.31 36.14
CA ASN A 285 6.56 -11.83 34.78
C ASN A 285 7.06 -10.75 33.81
N LEU A 286 6.51 -9.53 33.87
CA LEU A 286 7.03 -8.41 33.09
C LEU A 286 8.50 -8.09 33.42
N ARG A 287 8.88 -8.12 34.69
CA ARG A 287 10.28 -7.86 35.10
C ARG A 287 11.22 -8.94 34.56
N LYS A 288 10.85 -10.22 34.69
CA LYS A 288 11.63 -11.36 34.18
C LYS A 288 11.83 -11.27 32.68
N ALA A 289 10.79 -10.92 31.93
CA ALA A 289 10.88 -10.75 30.48
C ALA A 289 11.95 -9.72 30.07
N PHE A 290 11.97 -8.56 30.73
CA PHE A 290 12.97 -7.52 30.46
C PHE A 290 14.38 -7.93 30.88
N GLU A 291 14.53 -8.61 32.02
CA GLU A 291 15.82 -9.13 32.49
C GLU A 291 16.38 -10.22 31.58
N GLU A 292 15.52 -11.09 31.04
CA GLU A 292 15.91 -12.15 30.12
C GLU A 292 16.33 -11.60 28.75
N ALA A 293 15.61 -10.60 28.24
CA ALA A 293 16.01 -9.89 27.03
C ALA A 293 17.36 -9.15 27.19
N GLU A 294 17.62 -8.52 28.35
CA GLU A 294 18.92 -7.86 28.63
C GLU A 294 20.08 -8.88 28.67
N LYS A 295 19.84 -10.12 29.13
CA LYS A 295 20.85 -11.19 29.14
C LYS A 295 21.16 -11.74 27.74
N ASN A 296 20.17 -11.76 26.85
CA ASN A 296 20.27 -12.31 25.50
C ASN A 296 20.49 -11.24 24.42
N ALA A 297 20.94 -10.03 24.80
CA ALA A 297 21.16 -8.93 23.88
C ALA A 297 22.16 -9.28 22.74
N PRO A 298 21.91 -8.83 21.49
CA PRO A 298 20.82 -7.96 21.02
C PRO A 298 19.45 -8.65 21.02
N ALA A 299 18.41 -7.96 21.51
CA ALA A 299 17.08 -8.56 21.71
C ALA A 299 15.94 -7.61 21.34
N ILE A 300 14.80 -8.20 20.93
CA ILE A 300 13.53 -7.53 20.70
C ILE A 300 12.51 -8.11 21.67
N ILE A 301 11.96 -7.25 22.54
CA ILE A 301 10.78 -7.57 23.34
C ILE A 301 9.56 -7.15 22.53
N PHE A 302 8.66 -8.07 22.20
CA PHE A 302 7.42 -7.75 21.50
C PHE A 302 6.22 -7.91 22.44
N ILE A 303 5.51 -6.81 22.70
CA ILE A 303 4.29 -6.79 23.50
C ILE A 303 3.08 -6.77 22.57
N ASP A 304 2.41 -7.91 22.41
CA ASP A 304 1.17 -7.97 21.65
C ASP A 304 -0.02 -7.55 22.51
N GLU A 305 -1.04 -6.97 21.87
CA GLU A 305 -2.23 -6.42 22.54
C GLU A 305 -1.88 -5.50 23.74
N LEU A 306 -1.03 -4.50 23.50
CA LEU A 306 -0.56 -3.58 24.55
C LEU A 306 -1.72 -2.90 25.31
N ASP A 307 -2.86 -2.69 24.65
CA ASP A 307 -4.05 -2.11 25.26
C ASP A 307 -4.70 -2.99 26.34
N ALA A 308 -4.40 -4.30 26.37
CA ALA A 308 -4.79 -5.17 27.48
C ALA A 308 -3.93 -4.93 28.73
N ILE A 309 -2.63 -4.65 28.55
CA ILE A 309 -1.69 -4.41 29.67
C ILE A 309 -1.78 -2.96 30.17
N ALA A 310 -1.91 -2.01 29.25
CA ALA A 310 -1.77 -0.58 29.56
C ALA A 310 -2.89 0.30 28.98
N PRO A 311 -4.16 0.07 29.38
CA PRO A 311 -5.26 0.93 29.01
C PRO A 311 -5.16 2.32 29.69
N LYS A 312 -5.91 3.29 29.16
CA LYS A 312 -6.08 4.61 29.79
C LYS A 312 -6.55 4.49 31.24
N ARG A 313 -5.82 5.12 32.16
CA ARG A 313 -6.08 5.11 33.62
C ARG A 313 -7.51 5.47 34.02
N GLU A 314 -8.15 6.36 33.26
CA GLU A 314 -9.53 6.80 33.48
C GLU A 314 -10.55 5.69 33.20
N LYS A 315 -10.26 4.79 32.26
CA LYS A 315 -11.08 3.62 31.91
C LYS A 315 -10.76 2.40 32.78
N THR A 316 -9.64 2.43 33.51
CA THR A 316 -9.16 1.34 34.35
C THR A 316 -9.88 1.34 35.71
N HIS A 317 -10.70 0.32 35.95
CA HIS A 317 -11.47 0.17 37.19
C HIS A 317 -10.69 -0.56 38.31
N GLY A 318 -9.59 -1.26 38.00
CA GLY A 318 -8.78 -2.03 38.96
C GLY A 318 -7.47 -1.36 39.41
N GLU A 319 -7.13 -1.48 40.70
CA GLU A 319 -5.83 -1.04 41.24
C GLU A 319 -4.66 -1.87 40.68
N VAL A 320 -4.87 -3.18 40.49
CA VAL A 320 -3.86 -4.11 39.95
C VAL A 320 -3.42 -3.68 38.55
N GLU A 321 -4.37 -3.36 37.67
CA GLU A 321 -4.10 -2.91 36.30
C GLU A 321 -3.26 -1.62 36.30
N ARG A 322 -3.60 -0.64 37.16
CA ARG A 322 -2.82 0.61 37.30
C ARG A 322 -1.37 0.36 37.73
N ARG A 323 -1.15 -0.63 38.58
CA ARG A 323 0.21 -1.02 39.00
C ARG A 323 0.98 -1.68 37.87
N ILE A 324 0.35 -2.54 37.08
CA ILE A 324 0.96 -3.15 35.88
C ILE A 324 1.40 -2.07 34.88
N VAL A 325 0.54 -1.07 34.60
CA VAL A 325 0.90 0.08 33.75
C VAL A 325 2.12 0.81 34.33
N SER A 326 2.10 1.09 35.63
CA SER A 326 3.21 1.80 36.30
C SER A 326 4.52 1.00 36.28
N GLN A 327 4.44 -0.32 36.40
CA GLN A 327 5.58 -1.22 36.31
C GLN A 327 6.16 -1.23 34.88
N LEU A 328 5.31 -1.32 33.85
CA LEU A 328 5.76 -1.25 32.45
C LEU A 328 6.44 0.10 32.14
N LEU A 329 5.86 1.22 32.60
CA LEU A 329 6.49 2.54 32.46
C LEU A 329 7.88 2.59 33.10
N THR A 330 8.02 2.00 34.29
CA THR A 330 9.30 1.93 35.01
C THR A 330 10.33 1.08 34.26
N LEU A 331 9.91 -0.04 33.67
CA LEU A 331 10.78 -0.90 32.86
C LEU A 331 11.26 -0.19 31.60
N MET A 332 10.37 0.50 30.88
CA MET A 332 10.70 1.28 29.68
C MET A 332 11.69 2.41 29.99
N ASP A 333 11.49 3.13 31.10
CA ASP A 333 12.41 4.20 31.54
C ASP A 333 13.77 3.62 31.97
N GLY A 334 13.74 2.45 32.61
CA GLY A 334 14.88 1.71 33.14
C GLY A 334 15.78 1.04 32.09
N LEU A 335 15.37 0.98 30.82
CA LEU A 335 16.18 0.42 29.74
C LEU A 335 17.52 1.16 29.64
N LYS A 336 18.61 0.46 29.97
CA LYS A 336 19.97 0.99 29.83
C LYS A 336 20.33 1.08 28.34
N GLN A 337 20.91 2.20 27.91
CA GLN A 337 21.33 2.41 26.51
C GLN A 337 22.36 1.38 26.00
N ARG A 338 23.04 0.67 26.91
CA ARG A 338 24.08 -0.32 26.56
C ARG A 338 23.53 -1.73 26.35
N ALA A 339 22.26 -1.98 26.66
CA ALA A 339 21.69 -3.33 26.64
C ALA A 339 21.28 -3.78 25.23
N HIS A 340 21.29 -2.92 24.20
CA HIS A 340 20.87 -3.28 22.84
C HIS A 340 19.52 -4.02 22.78
N VAL A 341 18.56 -3.57 23.59
CA VAL A 341 17.20 -4.09 23.64
C VAL A 341 16.26 -3.05 23.05
N ILE A 342 15.40 -3.46 22.11
CA ILE A 342 14.32 -2.66 21.54
C ILE A 342 12.99 -3.27 21.99
N VAL A 343 12.04 -2.43 22.38
CA VAL A 343 10.68 -2.86 22.74
C VAL A 343 9.73 -2.51 21.60
N MET A 344 9.20 -3.51 20.94
CA MET A 344 8.13 -3.35 19.97
C MET A 344 6.80 -3.67 20.66
N ALA A 345 5.73 -2.96 20.32
CA ALA A 345 4.40 -3.27 20.84
C ALA A 345 3.35 -3.14 19.75
N ALA A 346 2.31 -3.96 19.82
CA ALA A 346 1.18 -3.90 18.90
C ALA A 346 -0.12 -3.52 19.63
N THR A 347 -0.95 -2.71 18.99
CA THR A 347 -2.31 -2.43 19.47
C THR A 347 -3.27 -2.24 18.30
N ASN A 348 -4.54 -2.60 18.51
CA ASN A 348 -5.59 -2.30 17.53
C ASN A 348 -6.16 -0.89 17.68
N ARG A 349 -5.92 -0.24 18.83
CA ARG A 349 -6.52 1.04 19.19
C ARG A 349 -5.47 1.95 19.83
N PRO A 350 -4.75 2.78 19.06
CA PRO A 350 -3.72 3.67 19.62
C PRO A 350 -4.26 4.72 20.59
N ASN A 351 -5.59 4.93 20.60
CA ASN A 351 -6.28 5.84 21.51
C ASN A 351 -6.74 5.17 22.82
N SER A 352 -6.64 3.84 22.96
CA SER A 352 -6.98 3.14 24.21
C SER A 352 -5.81 3.02 25.18
N ILE A 353 -4.56 3.12 24.70
CA ILE A 353 -3.35 3.01 25.51
C ILE A 353 -3.09 4.24 26.39
N ASP A 354 -2.41 4.04 27.52
CA ASP A 354 -2.00 5.13 28.43
C ASP A 354 -1.10 6.15 27.66
N PRO A 355 -1.48 7.44 27.56
CA PRO A 355 -0.69 8.46 26.87
C PRO A 355 0.74 8.63 27.41
N ALA A 356 1.01 8.20 28.65
CA ALA A 356 2.35 8.20 29.21
C ALA A 356 3.31 7.27 28.46
N LEU A 357 2.81 6.19 27.85
CA LEU A 357 3.62 5.24 27.08
C LEU A 357 4.12 5.81 25.75
N ARG A 358 3.37 6.76 25.16
CA ARG A 358 3.68 7.41 23.87
C ARG A 358 4.67 8.59 23.99
N ARG A 359 5.26 8.79 25.18
CA ARG A 359 6.19 9.90 25.43
C ARG A 359 7.61 9.54 24.98
N PHE A 360 8.38 10.57 24.64
CA PHE A 360 9.78 10.43 24.26
C PHE A 360 10.59 9.60 25.27
N GLY A 361 11.37 8.63 24.78
CA GLY A 361 12.14 7.69 25.60
C GLY A 361 11.39 6.39 25.98
N ARG A 362 10.12 6.25 25.59
CA ARG A 362 9.30 5.02 25.71
C ARG A 362 8.93 4.54 24.31
N PHE A 363 7.65 4.50 23.95
CA PHE A 363 7.23 4.34 22.55
C PHE A 363 7.26 5.70 21.85
N ASP A 364 8.45 6.09 21.42
CA ASP A 364 8.71 7.37 20.76
C ASP A 364 8.58 7.30 19.24
N ARG A 365 8.37 6.09 18.70
CA ARG A 365 8.05 5.84 17.30
C ARG A 365 6.73 5.10 17.20
N GLU A 366 5.90 5.52 16.27
CA GLU A 366 4.61 4.91 15.98
C GLU A 366 4.53 4.62 14.49
N VAL A 367 4.05 3.43 14.12
CA VAL A 367 3.93 2.97 12.73
C VAL A 367 2.53 2.44 12.51
N ASP A 368 1.83 3.03 11.54
CA ASP A 368 0.50 2.61 11.10
C ASP A 368 0.59 1.44 10.12
N ILE A 369 0.14 0.27 10.56
CA ILE A 369 -0.03 -0.95 9.76
C ILE A 369 -1.50 -1.04 9.34
N GLY A 370 -1.84 -0.20 8.36
CA GLY A 370 -3.17 -0.09 7.79
C GLY A 370 -3.58 -1.27 6.89
N ILE A 371 -4.76 -1.13 6.28
CA ILE A 371 -5.32 -2.10 5.33
C ILE A 371 -4.49 -2.05 4.03
N PRO A 372 -4.12 -3.19 3.44
CA PRO A 372 -3.39 -3.23 2.18
C PRO A 372 -4.23 -2.69 1.01
N ASP A 373 -3.57 -1.96 0.10
CA ASP A 373 -4.15 -1.54 -1.19
C ASP A 373 -4.21 -2.72 -2.18
N ALA A 374 -4.73 -2.51 -3.39
CA ALA A 374 -4.88 -3.59 -4.39
C ALA A 374 -3.55 -4.29 -4.70
N THR A 375 -2.47 -3.53 -4.88
CA THR A 375 -1.12 -4.07 -5.10
C THR A 375 -0.63 -4.87 -3.90
N GLY A 376 -0.83 -4.35 -2.69
CA GLY A 376 -0.46 -5.04 -1.46
C GLY A 376 -1.26 -6.32 -1.22
N ARG A 377 -2.54 -6.34 -1.58
CA ARG A 377 -3.37 -7.55 -1.53
C ARG A 377 -2.87 -8.60 -2.53
N LEU A 378 -2.44 -8.19 -3.72
CA LEU A 378 -1.80 -9.10 -4.68
C LEU A 378 -0.53 -9.73 -4.10
N GLU A 379 0.35 -8.94 -3.48
CA GLU A 379 1.56 -9.47 -2.82
C GLU A 379 1.20 -10.50 -1.72
N ILE A 380 0.18 -10.22 -0.92
CA ILE A 380 -0.29 -11.14 0.14
C ILE A 380 -0.87 -12.44 -0.46
N LEU A 381 -1.69 -12.34 -1.51
CA LEU A 381 -2.24 -13.49 -2.22
C LEU A 381 -1.12 -14.35 -2.81
N GLN A 382 -0.13 -13.73 -3.44
CA GLN A 382 1.05 -14.42 -3.94
C GLN A 382 1.74 -15.20 -2.82
N ILE A 383 2.02 -14.58 -1.67
CA ILE A 383 2.63 -15.24 -0.50
C ILE A 383 1.83 -16.47 -0.05
N HIS A 384 0.52 -16.34 0.18
CA HIS A 384 -0.29 -17.45 0.67
C HIS A 384 -0.53 -18.55 -0.38
N THR A 385 -0.38 -18.23 -1.66
CA THR A 385 -0.48 -19.21 -2.76
C THR A 385 0.87 -19.81 -3.18
N LYS A 386 2.01 -19.35 -2.65
CA LYS A 386 3.36 -19.86 -3.04
C LYS A 386 3.53 -21.37 -2.97
N ASN A 387 2.85 -22.02 -2.02
CA ASN A 387 2.88 -23.48 -1.88
C ASN A 387 1.78 -24.18 -2.69
N MET A 388 0.74 -23.46 -3.08
CA MET A 388 -0.42 -24.00 -3.78
C MET A 388 -0.10 -24.18 -5.26
N LYS A 389 -0.52 -25.30 -5.83
CA LYS A 389 -0.52 -25.46 -7.28
C LYS A 389 -1.75 -24.76 -7.83
N LEU A 390 -1.54 -23.60 -8.44
CA LEU A 390 -2.60 -22.85 -9.11
C LEU A 390 -2.82 -23.41 -10.52
N ALA A 391 -4.07 -23.44 -10.97
CA ALA A 391 -4.41 -23.71 -12.36
C ALA A 391 -4.13 -22.47 -13.24
N GLU A 392 -4.01 -22.69 -14.55
CA GLU A 392 -3.64 -21.63 -15.52
C GLU A 392 -4.70 -20.52 -15.65
N ASP A 393 -5.94 -20.79 -15.24
CA ASP A 393 -7.07 -19.85 -15.25
C ASP A 393 -7.08 -18.88 -14.06
N VAL A 394 -6.24 -19.09 -13.06
CA VAL A 394 -6.22 -18.28 -11.83
C VAL A 394 -5.57 -16.93 -12.08
N ASP A 395 -6.36 -15.87 -11.96
CA ASP A 395 -5.89 -14.48 -11.98
C ASP A 395 -5.96 -13.87 -10.57
N LEU A 396 -4.82 -13.86 -9.88
CA LEU A 396 -4.71 -13.27 -8.54
C LEU A 396 -4.89 -11.75 -8.54
N GLU A 397 -4.62 -11.06 -9.66
CA GLU A 397 -4.81 -9.62 -9.76
C GLU A 397 -6.31 -9.28 -9.77
N LEU A 398 -7.12 -10.10 -10.45
CA LEU A 398 -8.58 -9.98 -10.38
C LEU A 398 -9.09 -10.19 -8.95
N VAL A 399 -8.61 -11.23 -8.25
CA VAL A 399 -8.97 -11.47 -6.84
C VAL A 399 -8.54 -10.30 -5.95
N ALA A 400 -7.36 -9.72 -6.15
CA ALA A 400 -6.89 -8.57 -5.40
C ALA A 400 -7.78 -7.33 -5.58
N ASN A 401 -8.32 -7.13 -6.78
CA ASN A 401 -9.25 -6.03 -7.09
C ASN A 401 -10.64 -6.23 -6.46
N GLU A 402 -11.13 -7.47 -6.37
CA GLU A 402 -12.43 -7.79 -5.77
C GLU A 402 -12.40 -7.84 -4.22
N THR A 403 -11.22 -8.02 -3.62
CA THR A 403 -11.02 -8.14 -2.16
C THR A 403 -10.85 -6.80 -1.45
N HIS A 404 -11.58 -5.75 -1.84
CA HIS A 404 -11.51 -4.46 -1.16
C HIS A 404 -11.87 -4.58 0.34
N GLY A 405 -11.11 -3.90 1.20
CA GLY A 405 -11.29 -3.93 2.66
C GLY A 405 -10.86 -5.23 3.34
N HIS A 406 -10.30 -6.20 2.62
CA HIS A 406 -9.69 -7.39 3.21
C HIS A 406 -8.33 -7.05 3.82
N VAL A 407 -8.06 -7.56 5.01
CA VAL A 407 -6.72 -7.52 5.63
C VAL A 407 -5.92 -8.77 5.30
N GLY A 408 -4.64 -8.81 5.67
CA GLY A 408 -3.77 -9.96 5.38
C GLY A 408 -4.31 -11.29 5.93
N ALA A 409 -4.89 -11.28 7.14
CA ALA A 409 -5.55 -12.46 7.71
C ALA A 409 -6.79 -12.91 6.92
N ASP A 410 -7.59 -11.97 6.38
CA ASP A 410 -8.76 -12.32 5.56
C ASP A 410 -8.31 -12.97 4.24
N LEU A 411 -7.25 -12.47 3.62
CA LEU A 411 -6.68 -13.05 2.39
C LEU A 411 -6.04 -14.42 2.64
N ALA A 412 -5.37 -14.60 3.78
CA ALA A 412 -4.86 -15.91 4.19
C ALA A 412 -6.01 -16.93 4.35
N ALA A 413 -7.11 -16.51 4.98
CA ALA A 413 -8.32 -17.32 5.11
C ALA A 413 -8.96 -17.60 3.74
N LEU A 414 -9.02 -16.61 2.85
CA LEU A 414 -9.55 -16.76 1.49
C LEU A 414 -8.77 -17.83 0.71
N CYS A 415 -7.44 -17.76 0.69
CA CYS A 415 -6.60 -18.77 0.03
C CYS A 415 -6.79 -20.15 0.67
N SER A 416 -6.91 -20.21 2.00
CA SER A 416 -7.15 -21.46 2.73
C SER A 416 -8.50 -22.09 2.37
N GLU A 417 -9.57 -21.30 2.28
CA GLU A 417 -10.89 -21.77 1.85
C GLU A 417 -10.91 -22.21 0.38
N ALA A 418 -10.21 -21.51 -0.51
CA ALA A 418 -10.05 -21.92 -1.90
C ALA A 418 -9.33 -23.28 -2.00
N ALA A 419 -8.25 -23.48 -1.24
CA ALA A 419 -7.54 -24.75 -1.17
C ALA A 419 -8.41 -25.87 -0.58
N LEU A 420 -9.14 -25.61 0.50
CA LEU A 420 -10.08 -26.56 1.10
C LEU A 420 -11.22 -26.92 0.14
N GLN A 421 -11.67 -25.99 -0.69
CA GLN A 421 -12.69 -26.25 -1.69
C GLN A 421 -12.17 -27.16 -2.81
N ALA A 422 -10.93 -26.94 -3.27
CA ALA A 422 -10.26 -27.82 -4.21
C ALA A 422 -10.09 -29.25 -3.65
N ILE A 423 -9.74 -29.36 -2.35
CA ILE A 423 -9.67 -30.65 -1.64
C ILE A 423 -11.06 -31.29 -1.58
N ARG A 424 -12.10 -30.57 -1.15
CA ARG A 424 -13.49 -31.08 -1.05
C ARG A 424 -13.99 -31.67 -2.38
N LYS A 425 -13.70 -31.01 -3.50
CA LYS A 425 -14.08 -31.49 -4.85
C LYS A 425 -13.39 -32.81 -5.24
N LYS A 426 -12.25 -33.13 -4.63
CA LYS A 426 -11.48 -34.35 -4.91
C LYS A 426 -11.39 -35.31 -3.72
N MET A 427 -12.21 -35.11 -2.68
CA MET A 427 -12.22 -35.97 -1.49
C MET A 427 -12.53 -37.43 -1.81
N ASP A 428 -13.32 -37.70 -2.85
CA ASP A 428 -13.64 -39.07 -3.29
C ASP A 428 -12.40 -39.85 -3.81
N LEU A 429 -11.28 -39.16 -4.08
CA LEU A 429 -10.01 -39.75 -4.52
C LEU A 429 -9.02 -39.93 -3.36
N ILE A 430 -9.32 -39.42 -2.17
CA ILE A 430 -8.44 -39.45 -1.00
C ILE A 430 -8.98 -40.52 -0.04
N ASP A 431 -8.19 -41.56 0.22
CA ASP A 431 -8.54 -42.54 1.26
C ASP A 431 -8.33 -41.90 2.63
N LEU A 432 -9.42 -41.71 3.38
CA LEU A 432 -9.42 -41.10 4.71
C LEU A 432 -8.93 -42.07 5.80
N GLU A 433 -8.75 -43.37 5.48
CA GLU A 433 -8.26 -44.37 6.43
C GLU A 433 -6.73 -44.37 6.58
N ASP A 434 -6.00 -43.77 5.64
CA ASP A 434 -4.54 -43.66 5.70
C ASP A 434 -4.08 -42.47 6.58
N GLU A 435 -3.14 -42.72 7.50
CA GLU A 435 -2.56 -41.67 8.37
C GLU A 435 -1.63 -40.69 7.61
N THR A 436 -1.29 -41.00 6.35
CA THR A 436 -0.37 -40.21 5.52
C THR A 436 -0.88 -40.08 4.09
N ILE A 437 -0.71 -38.91 3.48
CA ILE A 437 -1.15 -38.66 2.10
C ILE A 437 0.04 -38.78 1.15
N ASP A 438 -0.16 -39.49 0.03
CA ASP A 438 0.84 -39.60 -1.03
C ASP A 438 1.10 -38.23 -1.69
N ALA A 439 2.37 -37.86 -1.80
CA ALA A 439 2.82 -36.66 -2.46
C ALA A 439 2.31 -36.54 -3.92
N GLU A 440 2.12 -37.64 -4.65
CA GLU A 440 1.63 -37.63 -6.03
C GLU A 440 0.15 -37.17 -6.11
N VAL A 441 -0.68 -37.66 -5.17
CA VAL A 441 -2.09 -37.25 -5.06
C VAL A 441 -2.16 -35.76 -4.74
N MET A 442 -1.34 -35.29 -3.80
CA MET A 442 -1.25 -33.87 -3.45
C MET A 442 -0.82 -32.99 -4.64
N ASN A 443 0.10 -33.46 -5.48
CA ASN A 443 0.54 -32.72 -6.66
C ASN A 443 -0.50 -32.68 -7.79
N SER A 444 -1.48 -33.59 -7.79
CA SER A 444 -2.61 -33.57 -8.73
C SER A 444 -3.72 -32.58 -8.34
N LEU A 445 -3.69 -32.06 -7.11
CA LEU A 445 -4.63 -31.05 -6.62
C LEU A 445 -4.18 -29.67 -7.13
N ALA A 446 -4.94 -29.11 -8.08
CA ALA A 446 -4.78 -27.75 -8.54
C ALA A 446 -5.97 -26.91 -8.06
N VAL A 447 -5.69 -25.71 -7.57
CA VAL A 447 -6.70 -24.73 -7.15
C VAL A 447 -7.11 -23.91 -8.37
N THR A 448 -8.41 -23.87 -8.66
CA THR A 448 -8.98 -23.21 -9.86
C THR A 448 -9.53 -21.82 -9.53
N MET A 449 -9.80 -21.01 -10.55
CA MET A 449 -10.40 -19.69 -10.34
C MET A 449 -11.81 -19.79 -9.73
N ASP A 450 -12.54 -20.87 -10.02
CA ASP A 450 -13.86 -21.12 -9.42
C ASP A 450 -13.79 -21.42 -7.92
N ASP A 451 -12.67 -21.99 -7.44
CA ASP A 451 -12.45 -22.18 -6.00
C ASP A 451 -12.26 -20.82 -5.30
N PHE A 452 -11.53 -19.90 -5.92
CA PHE A 452 -11.38 -18.52 -5.44
C PHE A 452 -12.71 -17.76 -5.47
N LYS A 453 -13.49 -17.84 -6.55
CA LYS A 453 -14.83 -17.22 -6.63
C LYS A 453 -15.78 -17.78 -5.55
N TRP A 454 -15.72 -19.09 -5.32
CA TRP A 454 -16.49 -19.71 -4.24
C TRP A 454 -16.05 -19.19 -2.87
N ALA A 455 -14.75 -19.14 -2.60
CA ALA A 455 -14.20 -18.63 -1.35
C ALA A 455 -14.57 -17.14 -1.13
N LEU A 456 -14.52 -16.32 -2.18
CA LEU A 456 -14.94 -14.91 -2.15
C LEU A 456 -16.41 -14.77 -1.73
N SER A 457 -17.29 -15.64 -2.22
CA SER A 457 -18.71 -15.63 -1.86
C SER A 457 -18.97 -15.96 -0.37
N GLN A 458 -18.03 -16.63 0.30
CA GLN A 458 -18.10 -16.98 1.72
C GLN A 458 -17.33 -16.00 2.61
N SER A 459 -16.40 -15.24 2.03
CA SER A 459 -15.54 -14.31 2.74
C SER A 459 -16.31 -13.07 3.21
N ASN A 460 -16.02 -12.63 4.44
CA ASN A 460 -16.51 -11.36 4.97
C ASN A 460 -15.28 -10.51 5.34
N PRO A 461 -15.10 -9.32 4.75
CA PRO A 461 -13.92 -8.52 5.04
C PRO A 461 -13.99 -7.93 6.45
N SER A 462 -12.91 -8.07 7.21
CA SER A 462 -12.85 -7.64 8.61
C SER A 462 -12.83 -6.11 8.77
N ALA A 463 -12.42 -5.37 7.73
CA ALA A 463 -12.17 -3.93 7.80
C ALA A 463 -13.07 -3.06 6.89
N LEU A 464 -14.22 -3.56 6.42
CA LEU A 464 -15.17 -2.80 5.58
C LEU A 464 -15.63 -1.45 6.17
N ARG A 465 -15.63 -1.33 7.50
CA ARG A 465 -16.12 -0.11 8.19
C ARG A 465 -15.05 0.96 8.36
N GLU A 466 -13.82 0.67 7.97
CA GLU A 466 -12.72 1.59 8.20
C GLU A 466 -12.49 2.51 7.00
N THR A 467 -12.02 3.72 7.26
CA THR A 467 -11.66 4.67 6.21
C THR A 467 -10.48 4.12 5.40
N VAL A 468 -10.76 3.70 4.16
CA VAL A 468 -9.74 3.17 3.27
C VAL A 468 -8.86 4.31 2.77
N VAL A 469 -7.55 4.09 2.84
CA VAL A 469 -6.52 4.99 2.32
C VAL A 469 -5.87 4.26 1.15
N GLU A 470 -6.18 4.66 -0.07
CA GLU A 470 -5.59 4.04 -1.26
C GLU A 470 -5.35 5.09 -2.35
N VAL A 471 -4.43 4.80 -3.27
CA VAL A 471 -4.30 5.59 -4.50
C VAL A 471 -5.42 5.14 -5.44
N PRO A 472 -6.33 6.04 -5.87
CA PRO A 472 -7.44 5.66 -6.72
C PRO A 472 -6.94 5.31 -8.13
N ASN A 473 -7.63 4.41 -8.80
CA ASN A 473 -7.28 3.94 -10.16
C ASN A 473 -7.89 4.78 -11.30
N ILE A 474 -8.54 5.91 -10.98
CA ILE A 474 -9.24 6.75 -11.96
C ILE A 474 -8.24 7.72 -12.58
N THR A 475 -8.19 7.78 -13.90
CA THR A 475 -7.28 8.66 -14.66
C THR A 475 -8.03 9.84 -15.29
N TRP A 476 -7.30 10.81 -15.85
CA TRP A 476 -7.92 11.91 -16.60
C TRP A 476 -8.69 11.43 -17.84
N ASP A 477 -8.31 10.29 -18.41
CA ASP A 477 -8.98 9.67 -19.56
C ASP A 477 -10.34 9.07 -19.21
N ASP A 478 -10.57 8.75 -17.94
CA ASP A 478 -11.87 8.29 -17.44
C ASP A 478 -12.87 9.45 -17.27
N ILE A 479 -12.43 10.70 -17.44
CA ILE A 479 -13.26 11.91 -17.26
C ILE A 479 -13.35 12.68 -18.57
N GLY A 480 -14.52 12.64 -19.20
CA GLY A 480 -14.78 13.41 -20.42
C GLY A 480 -15.04 14.89 -20.16
N GLY A 481 -14.29 15.77 -20.82
CA GLY A 481 -14.48 17.23 -20.76
C GLY A 481 -13.86 17.88 -19.53
N LEU A 482 -14.37 19.07 -19.16
CA LEU A 482 -13.91 19.86 -18.00
C LEU A 482 -12.42 20.23 -18.04
N GLU A 483 -11.84 20.40 -19.23
CA GLU A 483 -10.39 20.61 -19.41
C GLU A 483 -9.83 21.82 -18.66
N ASP A 484 -10.60 22.91 -18.56
CA ASP A 484 -10.18 24.08 -17.77
C ASP A 484 -10.13 23.78 -16.28
N VAL A 485 -11.08 22.99 -15.76
CA VAL A 485 -11.13 22.57 -14.35
C VAL A 485 -9.99 21.58 -14.05
N LYS A 486 -9.68 20.67 -14.98
CA LYS A 486 -8.53 19.76 -14.85
C LYS A 486 -7.22 20.55 -14.72
N ARG A 487 -7.01 21.55 -15.59
CA ARG A 487 -5.83 22.43 -15.55
C ARG A 487 -5.77 23.22 -14.24
N GLU A 488 -6.88 23.80 -13.80
CA GLU A 488 -6.95 24.52 -12.53
C GLU A 488 -6.60 23.61 -11.33
N LEU A 489 -7.06 22.35 -11.33
CA LEU A 489 -6.70 21.38 -10.29
C LEU A 489 -5.22 20.99 -10.30
N GLN A 490 -4.62 20.83 -11.47
CA GLN A 490 -3.18 20.62 -11.59
C GLN A 490 -2.40 21.80 -11.00
N GLU A 491 -2.82 23.03 -11.29
CA GLU A 491 -2.20 24.23 -10.73
C GLU A 491 -2.31 24.32 -9.20
N LEU A 492 -3.45 23.91 -8.64
CA LEU A 492 -3.73 23.99 -7.21
C LEU A 492 -3.13 22.85 -6.38
N VAL A 493 -3.02 21.64 -6.96
CA VAL A 493 -2.61 20.42 -6.22
C VAL A 493 -1.23 19.95 -6.63
N GLN A 494 -0.97 19.83 -7.94
CA GLN A 494 0.26 19.24 -8.45
C GLN A 494 1.43 20.21 -8.33
N TYR A 495 1.26 21.47 -8.72
CA TYR A 495 2.37 22.44 -8.70
C TYR A 495 2.96 22.71 -7.32
N PRO A 496 2.19 22.82 -6.22
CA PRO A 496 2.76 22.96 -4.88
C PRO A 496 3.59 21.75 -4.44
N VAL A 497 3.26 20.56 -4.94
CA VAL A 497 3.95 19.30 -4.60
C VAL A 497 5.23 19.13 -5.44
N GLU A 498 5.15 19.34 -6.75
CA GLU A 498 6.28 19.16 -7.68
C GLU A 498 7.25 20.35 -7.71
N HIS A 499 6.77 21.56 -7.40
CA HIS A 499 7.54 22.80 -7.51
C HIS A 499 7.45 23.70 -6.26
N PRO A 500 7.78 23.18 -5.06
CA PRO A 500 7.70 23.96 -3.81
C PRO A 500 8.67 25.15 -3.80
N ASP A 501 9.78 25.07 -4.53
CA ASP A 501 10.79 26.12 -4.70
C ASP A 501 10.20 27.39 -5.34
N LYS A 502 9.30 27.23 -6.33
CA LYS A 502 8.64 28.36 -6.99
C LYS A 502 7.73 29.11 -6.01
N PHE A 503 6.94 28.41 -5.20
CA PHE A 503 6.08 29.04 -4.19
C PHE A 503 6.89 29.77 -3.12
N LEU A 504 7.99 29.17 -2.65
CA LEU A 504 8.91 29.80 -1.70
C LEU A 504 9.54 31.07 -2.28
N LYS A 505 9.98 31.03 -3.55
CA LYS A 505 10.56 32.18 -4.26
C LYS A 505 9.60 33.37 -4.34
N PHE A 506 8.33 33.11 -4.56
CA PHE A 506 7.30 34.16 -4.65
C PHE A 506 6.64 34.47 -3.30
N GLY A 507 7.07 33.84 -2.19
CA GLY A 507 6.51 34.06 -0.86
C GLY A 507 5.03 33.71 -0.75
N MET A 508 4.50 32.89 -1.66
CA MET A 508 3.09 32.51 -1.69
C MET A 508 2.90 31.17 -0.99
N THR A 509 1.89 31.11 -0.12
CA THR A 509 1.43 29.84 0.45
C THR A 509 0.35 29.28 -0.46
N PRO A 510 0.43 28.00 -0.89
CA PRO A 510 -0.63 27.39 -1.69
C PRO A 510 -1.95 27.34 -0.90
N SER A 511 -3.08 27.39 -1.62
CA SER A 511 -4.41 27.20 -1.03
C SER A 511 -4.54 25.79 -0.46
N LYS A 512 -5.17 25.67 0.71
CA LYS A 512 -5.27 24.39 1.43
C LYS A 512 -6.44 23.52 0.97
N GLY A 513 -7.44 24.12 0.31
CA GLY A 513 -8.57 23.34 -0.13
C GLY A 513 -9.46 23.98 -1.16
N VAL A 514 -10.19 23.09 -1.84
CA VAL A 514 -11.11 23.39 -2.94
C VAL A 514 -12.51 22.94 -2.54
N LEU A 515 -13.51 23.74 -2.89
CA LEU A 515 -14.92 23.34 -2.87
C LEU A 515 -15.43 23.18 -4.30
N PHE A 516 -15.72 21.94 -4.67
CA PHE A 516 -16.51 21.61 -5.85
C PHE A 516 -17.99 21.86 -5.60
N TYR A 517 -18.59 22.65 -6.46
CA TYR A 517 -20.04 22.86 -6.46
C TYR A 517 -20.62 22.77 -7.86
N GLY A 518 -21.83 22.27 -7.96
CA GLY A 518 -22.53 22.15 -9.23
C GLY A 518 -23.60 21.07 -9.20
N PRO A 519 -24.33 20.88 -10.30
CA PRO A 519 -25.37 19.86 -10.42
C PRO A 519 -24.90 18.45 -10.05
N PRO A 520 -25.80 17.60 -9.54
CA PRO A 520 -25.49 16.19 -9.27
C PRO A 520 -25.10 15.46 -10.56
N GLY A 521 -24.26 14.42 -10.44
CA GLY A 521 -23.91 13.55 -11.57
C GLY A 521 -22.94 14.16 -12.60
N CYS A 522 -22.24 15.26 -12.28
CA CYS A 522 -21.30 15.91 -13.21
C CYS A 522 -19.81 15.57 -12.95
N GLY A 523 -19.52 14.50 -12.22
CA GLY A 523 -18.15 13.99 -12.07
C GLY A 523 -17.31 14.62 -10.95
N LYS A 524 -17.90 15.31 -9.97
CA LYS A 524 -17.17 15.92 -8.83
C LYS A 524 -16.29 14.89 -8.08
N THR A 525 -16.86 13.75 -7.73
CA THR A 525 -16.17 12.64 -7.07
C THR A 525 -15.10 12.00 -7.97
N LEU A 526 -15.35 11.89 -9.27
CA LEU A 526 -14.38 11.35 -10.23
C LEU A 526 -13.18 12.28 -10.38
N LEU A 527 -13.40 13.60 -10.47
CA LEU A 527 -12.33 14.60 -10.54
C LEU A 527 -11.42 14.56 -9.31
N ALA A 528 -11.99 14.43 -8.11
CA ALA A 528 -11.21 14.31 -6.88
C ALA A 528 -10.32 13.05 -6.87
N LYS A 529 -10.83 11.93 -7.41
CA LYS A 529 -10.05 10.70 -7.56
C LYS A 529 -8.96 10.84 -8.63
N ALA A 530 -9.26 11.44 -9.78
CA ALA A 530 -8.29 11.60 -10.86
C ALA A 530 -7.10 12.48 -10.46
N ILE A 531 -7.33 13.60 -9.76
CA ILE A 531 -6.22 14.46 -9.30
C ILE A 531 -5.35 13.76 -8.25
N ALA A 532 -5.93 12.90 -7.41
CA ALA A 532 -5.17 12.11 -6.45
C ALA A 532 -4.29 11.06 -7.14
N ASN A 533 -4.82 10.38 -8.17
CA ASN A 533 -4.06 9.43 -8.97
C ASN A 533 -2.92 10.12 -9.75
N GLU A 534 -3.19 11.25 -10.39
CA GLU A 534 -2.17 12.02 -11.13
C GLU A 534 -1.00 12.41 -10.22
N CYS A 535 -1.29 12.85 -9.00
CA CYS A 535 -0.28 13.20 -8.00
C CYS A 535 0.35 11.98 -7.30
N GLN A 536 -0.07 10.75 -7.62
CA GLN A 536 0.28 9.52 -6.90
C GLN A 536 0.11 9.66 -5.38
N ALA A 537 -0.95 10.37 -4.98
CA ALA A 537 -1.26 10.72 -3.61
C ALA A 537 -2.33 9.78 -3.04
N ASN A 538 -2.25 9.53 -1.74
CA ASN A 538 -3.26 8.76 -1.03
C ASN A 538 -4.60 9.49 -1.07
N PHE A 539 -5.71 8.76 -1.24
CA PHE A 539 -7.05 9.34 -1.28
C PHE A 539 -7.90 8.83 -0.11
N ILE A 540 -8.52 9.76 0.60
CA ILE A 540 -9.46 9.46 1.69
C ILE A 540 -10.80 10.08 1.33
N SER A 541 -11.80 9.24 1.07
CA SER A 541 -13.17 9.67 0.79
C SER A 541 -14.01 9.56 2.05
N ILE A 542 -14.73 10.62 2.40
CA ILE A 542 -15.66 10.64 3.52
C ILE A 542 -16.99 11.13 2.99
N LYS A 543 -18.01 10.29 3.11
CA LYS A 543 -19.37 10.68 2.70
C LYS A 543 -20.08 11.35 3.86
N GLY A 544 -20.91 12.34 3.56
CA GLY A 544 -21.65 13.06 4.57
C GLY A 544 -22.44 12.20 5.57
N PRO A 545 -23.15 11.14 5.15
CA PRO A 545 -23.80 10.20 6.06
C PRO A 545 -22.86 9.44 7.02
N GLU A 546 -21.62 9.15 6.62
CA GLU A 546 -20.65 8.41 7.46
C GLU A 546 -20.33 9.21 8.73
N LEU A 547 -20.21 10.53 8.61
CA LEU A 547 -20.01 11.43 9.75
C LEU A 547 -21.26 11.56 10.64
N LEU A 548 -22.46 11.30 10.11
CA LEU A 548 -23.72 11.33 10.85
C LEU A 548 -23.99 10.02 11.61
N THR A 549 -23.61 8.86 11.06
CA THR A 549 -23.80 7.55 11.71
C THR A 549 -23.01 7.39 13.02
N MET A 550 -22.01 8.25 13.25
CA MET A 550 -21.19 8.31 14.47
C MET A 550 -21.92 8.92 15.69
N TRP A 551 -23.26 8.84 15.71
CA TRP A 551 -24.19 9.73 16.43
C TRP A 551 -24.23 9.59 17.97
N PHE A 552 -23.54 8.61 18.57
CA PHE A 552 -23.45 8.47 20.03
C PHE A 552 -22.06 8.85 20.55
N GLY A 553 -21.82 10.15 20.75
CA GLY A 553 -20.75 10.68 21.61
C GLY A 553 -19.31 10.65 21.08
N GLU A 554 -19.00 9.94 20.01
CA GLU A 554 -17.62 9.76 19.49
C GLU A 554 -17.30 10.56 18.22
N SER A 555 -18.26 11.30 17.63
CA SER A 555 -18.11 11.91 16.30
C SER A 555 -16.98 12.94 16.21
N GLU A 556 -16.71 13.73 17.26
CA GLU A 556 -15.59 14.69 17.26
C GLU A 556 -14.22 14.01 17.28
N ALA A 557 -14.08 12.92 18.05
CA ALA A 557 -12.84 12.17 18.12
C ALA A 557 -12.53 11.50 16.77
N ASN A 558 -13.56 10.98 16.10
CA ASN A 558 -13.42 10.37 14.78
C ASN A 558 -13.02 11.37 13.70
N VAL A 559 -13.54 12.62 13.75
CA VAL A 559 -13.08 13.69 12.85
C VAL A 559 -11.59 13.97 13.08
N ARG A 560 -11.11 14.02 14.33
CA ARG A 560 -9.67 14.18 14.60
C ARG A 560 -8.86 13.01 14.03
N GLU A 561 -9.33 11.79 14.24
CA GLU A 561 -8.68 10.58 13.75
C GLU A 561 -8.60 10.54 12.21
N ILE A 562 -9.63 11.00 11.51
CA ILE A 562 -9.63 11.19 10.06
C ILE A 562 -8.49 12.13 9.62
N PHE A 563 -8.38 13.29 10.25
CA PHE A 563 -7.34 14.27 9.90
C PHE A 563 -5.94 13.80 10.34
N ASP A 564 -5.83 13.08 11.45
CA ASP A 564 -4.59 12.42 11.88
C ASP A 564 -4.15 11.39 10.83
N LYS A 565 -5.08 10.55 10.34
CA LYS A 565 -4.83 9.54 9.29
C LYS A 565 -4.42 10.20 7.98
N ALA A 566 -5.09 11.27 7.56
CA ALA A 566 -4.70 12.04 6.38
C ALA A 566 -3.28 12.64 6.53
N ARG A 567 -2.92 13.12 7.73
CA ARG A 567 -1.59 13.64 8.03
C ARG A 567 -0.50 12.57 8.03
N GLN A 568 -0.81 11.35 8.44
CA GLN A 568 0.10 10.20 8.40
C GLN A 568 0.25 9.66 6.97
N ALA A 569 -0.82 9.75 6.17
CA ALA A 569 -0.85 9.35 4.77
C ALA A 569 -0.31 10.41 3.80
N ALA A 570 0.33 11.50 4.27
CA ALA A 570 0.84 12.53 3.37
C ALA A 570 1.93 11.98 2.41
N PRO A 571 1.91 12.32 1.10
CA PRO A 571 0.97 13.21 0.41
C PRO A 571 -0.43 12.61 0.24
N CYS A 572 -1.47 13.35 0.63
CA CYS A 572 -2.85 12.85 0.70
C CYS A 572 -3.88 13.89 0.22
N VAL A 573 -4.91 13.43 -0.48
CA VAL A 573 -6.13 14.18 -0.81
C VAL A 573 -7.27 13.70 0.11
N LEU A 574 -7.76 14.60 0.97
CA LEU A 574 -8.90 14.36 1.85
C LEU A 574 -10.18 14.91 1.21
N PHE A 575 -11.05 14.02 0.76
CA PHE A 575 -12.26 14.34 0.02
C PHE A 575 -13.52 14.17 0.87
N PHE A 576 -14.22 15.28 1.13
CA PHE A 576 -15.54 15.29 1.75
C PHE A 576 -16.63 15.34 0.67
N ASP A 577 -17.30 14.22 0.44
CA ASP A 577 -18.43 14.14 -0.49
C ASP A 577 -19.76 14.44 0.21
N GLU A 578 -20.71 14.97 -0.54
CA GLU A 578 -22.06 15.32 -0.05
C GLU A 578 -22.04 16.19 1.21
N LEU A 579 -21.18 17.23 1.23
CA LEU A 579 -21.08 18.16 2.36
C LEU A 579 -22.43 18.81 2.70
N ASP A 580 -23.34 18.94 1.73
CA ASP A 580 -24.70 19.45 1.93
C ASP A 580 -25.59 18.58 2.84
N SER A 581 -25.22 17.33 3.11
CA SER A 581 -25.95 16.47 4.05
C SER A 581 -25.67 16.83 5.52
N ILE A 582 -24.49 17.36 5.83
CA ILE A 582 -24.06 17.75 7.19
C ILE A 582 -24.05 19.27 7.34
N ALA A 583 -23.46 19.98 6.39
CA ALA A 583 -23.20 21.42 6.41
C ALA A 583 -24.40 22.24 5.94
N LYS A 584 -25.59 21.97 6.51
CA LYS A 584 -26.78 22.82 6.31
C LYS A 584 -26.64 24.09 7.15
N ALA A 585 -26.95 25.23 6.54
CA ALA A 585 -26.91 26.54 7.18
C ALA A 585 -27.71 26.51 8.49
N ARG A 586 -27.05 26.98 9.56
CA ARG A 586 -27.59 27.00 10.93
C ARG A 586 -28.95 27.70 10.93
N GLY A 587 -30.00 27.00 11.36
CA GLY A 587 -31.31 27.62 11.66
C GLY A 587 -32.45 27.44 10.64
N GLY A 588 -32.35 26.52 9.68
CA GLY A 588 -33.41 26.30 8.68
C GLY A 588 -34.73 25.70 9.18
N ASN A 589 -34.74 25.00 10.33
CA ASN A 589 -35.96 24.43 10.92
C ASN A 589 -36.11 24.86 12.37
N VAL A 590 -37.23 25.53 12.67
CA VAL A 590 -37.72 25.80 14.03
C VAL A 590 -38.16 24.46 14.64
N GLY A 591 -37.25 23.81 15.35
CA GLY A 591 -37.51 22.52 16.00
C GLY A 591 -36.21 21.81 16.36
N ASP A 592 -35.94 21.75 17.65
CA ASP A 592 -34.80 21.14 18.35
C ASP A 592 -34.31 19.81 17.74
N GLY A 593 -33.01 19.69 17.40
CA GLY A 593 -32.42 18.45 16.87
C GLY A 593 -31.04 18.54 16.15
N GLY A 594 -30.52 19.73 15.86
CA GLY A 594 -29.34 19.93 14.98
C GLY A 594 -27.93 19.91 15.60
N GLY A 595 -27.79 19.86 16.94
CA GLY A 595 -26.51 20.15 17.61
C GLY A 595 -25.36 19.14 17.38
N ALA A 596 -25.61 17.98 16.77
CA ALA A 596 -24.55 17.01 16.45
C ALA A 596 -23.81 17.36 15.14
N ALA A 597 -24.54 17.72 14.08
CA ALA A 597 -23.95 18.14 12.81
C ALA A 597 -23.12 19.42 12.98
N ASP A 598 -23.62 20.37 13.80
CA ASP A 598 -22.91 21.60 14.13
C ASP A 598 -21.57 21.33 14.85
N ARG A 599 -21.53 20.36 15.78
CA ARG A 599 -20.30 19.97 16.47
C ARG A 599 -19.28 19.34 15.53
N VAL A 600 -19.72 18.46 14.63
CA VAL A 600 -18.89 17.85 13.60
C VAL A 600 -18.28 18.92 12.68
N ILE A 601 -19.09 19.88 12.20
CA ILE A 601 -18.58 20.97 11.35
C ILE A 601 -17.56 21.82 12.10
N ASN A 602 -17.86 22.23 13.33
CA ASN A 602 -16.92 23.02 14.13
C ASN A 602 -15.59 22.27 14.35
N GLN A 603 -15.63 20.94 14.53
CA GLN A 603 -14.43 20.13 14.64
C GLN A 603 -13.67 20.05 13.31
N ILE A 604 -14.35 19.89 12.16
CA ILE A 604 -13.73 19.94 10.83
C ILE A 604 -13.03 21.29 10.64
N LEU A 605 -13.69 22.39 10.95
CA LEU A 605 -13.12 23.73 10.86
C LEU A 605 -11.88 23.89 11.76
N THR A 606 -11.93 23.34 12.97
CA THR A 606 -10.80 23.37 13.91
C THR A 606 -9.59 22.58 13.36
N GLU A 607 -9.83 21.41 12.76
CA GLU A 607 -8.77 20.61 12.14
C GLU A 607 -8.20 21.27 10.87
N MET A 608 -9.04 21.90 10.05
CA MET A 608 -8.61 22.66 8.87
C MET A 608 -7.72 23.86 9.24
N ASP A 609 -8.10 24.59 10.28
CA ASP A 609 -7.31 25.74 10.78
C ASP A 609 -6.01 25.26 11.44
N GLY A 610 -6.05 24.13 12.15
CA GLY A 610 -4.91 23.48 12.80
C GLY A 610 -3.91 22.83 11.83
N MET A 611 -4.28 22.65 10.56
CA MET A 611 -3.38 22.10 9.54
C MET A 611 -2.28 23.10 9.16
N SER A 612 -1.04 22.79 9.54
CA SER A 612 0.15 23.54 9.11
C SER A 612 0.35 23.41 7.60
N SER A 613 0.69 24.51 6.91
CA SER A 613 0.95 24.56 5.46
C SER A 613 2.12 23.70 4.97
N LYS A 614 2.92 23.12 5.88
CA LYS A 614 4.06 22.24 5.55
C LYS A 614 3.68 20.76 5.41
N LYS A 615 2.46 20.36 5.79
CA LYS A 615 2.01 18.97 5.62
C LYS A 615 1.28 18.89 4.28
N ASN A 616 1.75 18.03 3.38
CA ASN A 616 1.22 17.81 2.03
C ASN A 616 -0.17 17.13 2.06
N VAL A 617 -1.14 17.72 2.74
CA VAL A 617 -2.53 17.25 2.81
C VAL A 617 -3.42 18.29 2.17
N PHE A 618 -4.10 17.89 1.10
CA PHE A 618 -4.99 18.75 0.33
C PHE A 618 -6.44 18.38 0.61
N ILE A 619 -7.31 19.37 0.86
CA ILE A 619 -8.70 19.13 1.24
C ILE A 619 -9.63 19.51 0.09
N ILE A 620 -10.50 18.59 -0.32
CA ILE A 620 -11.52 18.83 -1.34
C ILE A 620 -12.89 18.58 -0.73
N GLY A 621 -13.78 19.57 -0.78
CA GLY A 621 -15.19 19.40 -0.48
C GLY A 621 -16.01 19.30 -1.77
N ALA A 622 -17.06 18.49 -1.79
CA ALA A 622 -18.06 18.49 -2.86
C ALA A 622 -19.47 18.72 -2.30
N THR A 623 -20.23 19.57 -2.99
CA THR A 623 -21.63 19.84 -2.65
C THR A 623 -22.50 19.94 -3.90
N ASN A 624 -23.71 19.39 -3.82
CA ASN A 624 -24.74 19.62 -4.82
C ASN A 624 -25.57 20.87 -4.49
N ARG A 625 -25.44 21.42 -3.28
CA ARG A 625 -26.27 22.51 -2.78
C ARG A 625 -25.42 23.58 -2.11
N PRO A 626 -24.78 24.45 -2.89
CA PRO A 626 -23.93 25.48 -2.32
C PRO A 626 -24.71 26.59 -1.60
N ASP A 627 -26.02 26.70 -1.83
CA ASP A 627 -26.94 27.63 -1.18
C ASP A 627 -27.07 27.42 0.33
N ILE A 628 -26.86 26.19 0.82
CA ILE A 628 -27.00 25.82 2.23
C ILE A 628 -25.68 25.61 2.95
N ILE A 629 -24.53 25.73 2.28
CA ILE A 629 -23.22 25.52 2.93
C ILE A 629 -22.96 26.61 3.98
N ASP A 630 -22.45 26.23 5.15
CA ASP A 630 -22.00 27.18 6.19
C ASP A 630 -20.90 28.11 5.60
N PRO A 631 -21.13 29.44 5.53
CA PRO A 631 -20.15 30.38 5.00
C PRO A 631 -18.80 30.36 5.73
N ALA A 632 -18.73 29.82 6.95
CA ALA A 632 -17.48 29.61 7.67
C ALA A 632 -16.52 28.68 6.92
N ILE A 633 -17.02 27.70 6.16
CA ILE A 633 -16.20 26.75 5.39
C ILE A 633 -15.47 27.46 4.24
N LEU A 634 -16.08 28.52 3.68
CA LEU A 634 -15.58 29.26 2.50
C LEU A 634 -14.55 30.34 2.83
N ARG A 635 -14.17 30.50 4.10
CA ARG A 635 -13.24 31.55 4.52
C ARG A 635 -11.82 31.29 4.00
N PRO A 636 -11.02 32.34 3.71
CA PRO A 636 -9.62 32.20 3.32
C PRO A 636 -8.83 31.29 4.27
N GLY A 637 -8.04 30.37 3.72
CA GLY A 637 -7.29 29.37 4.49
C GLY A 637 -8.02 28.06 4.77
N ARG A 638 -9.29 27.92 4.35
CA ARG A 638 -10.11 26.70 4.45
C ARG A 638 -10.41 26.14 3.05
N LEU A 639 -11.68 26.12 2.61
CA LEU A 639 -12.06 25.81 1.22
C LEU A 639 -12.25 27.11 0.45
N ASP A 640 -11.14 27.80 0.17
CA ASP A 640 -11.14 29.13 -0.41
C ASP A 640 -11.11 29.13 -1.94
N GLN A 641 -10.81 28.02 -2.58
CA GLN A 641 -10.96 27.86 -4.03
C GLN A 641 -12.32 27.25 -4.35
N LEU A 642 -13.20 28.00 -5.01
CA LEU A 642 -14.54 27.52 -5.38
C LEU A 642 -14.56 27.21 -6.87
N ILE A 643 -14.63 25.93 -7.19
CA ILE A 643 -14.61 25.44 -8.57
C ILE A 643 -16.03 25.01 -8.95
N TYR A 644 -16.59 25.68 -9.96
CA TYR A 644 -17.88 25.34 -10.52
C TYR A 644 -17.75 24.20 -11.53
N ILE A 645 -18.51 23.13 -11.33
CA ILE A 645 -18.56 22.00 -12.27
C ILE A 645 -19.92 22.02 -12.97
N PRO A 646 -20.00 22.52 -14.23
CA PRO A 646 -21.24 22.66 -14.97
C PRO A 646 -21.74 21.32 -15.54
N LEU A 647 -22.93 21.36 -16.14
CA LEU A 647 -23.38 20.28 -17.03
C LEU A 647 -22.48 20.21 -18.28
N PRO A 648 -22.28 19.01 -18.86
CA PRO A 648 -21.41 18.84 -20.02
C PRO A 648 -22.00 19.48 -21.28
N ASP A 649 -21.16 20.23 -22.00
CA ASP A 649 -21.44 20.70 -23.36
C ASP A 649 -21.40 19.56 -24.37
N GLU A 650 -21.79 19.80 -25.63
CA GLU A 650 -21.85 18.75 -26.67
C GLU A 650 -20.51 18.00 -26.81
N LYS A 651 -19.38 18.73 -26.79
CA LYS A 651 -18.04 18.14 -26.87
C LYS A 651 -17.74 17.26 -25.67
N SER A 652 -18.04 17.74 -24.46
CA SER A 652 -17.86 16.97 -23.23
C SER A 652 -18.74 15.73 -23.22
N ARG A 653 -19.98 15.80 -23.72
CA ARG A 653 -20.87 14.63 -23.82
C ARG A 653 -20.32 13.54 -24.74
N ILE A 654 -19.73 13.91 -25.88
CA ILE A 654 -19.03 12.96 -26.76
C ILE A 654 -17.89 12.28 -26.01
N SER A 655 -17.06 13.06 -25.31
CA SER A 655 -15.93 12.52 -24.55
C SER A 655 -16.38 11.61 -23.40
N ILE A 656 -17.47 11.97 -22.69
CA ILE A 656 -18.05 11.15 -21.61
C ILE A 656 -18.56 9.81 -22.16
N LEU A 657 -19.29 9.83 -23.29
CA LEU A 657 -19.77 8.61 -23.94
C LEU A 657 -18.61 7.70 -24.35
N LYS A 658 -17.54 8.27 -24.93
CA LYS A 658 -16.32 7.53 -25.29
C LYS A 658 -15.63 6.93 -24.07
N ALA A 659 -15.47 7.69 -23.00
CA ALA A 659 -14.85 7.22 -21.76
C ALA A 659 -15.65 6.05 -21.15
N ASN A 660 -16.98 6.19 -21.05
CA ASN A 660 -17.86 5.15 -20.51
C ASN A 660 -17.86 3.86 -21.35
N LEU A 661 -17.81 3.97 -22.67
CA LEU A 661 -17.91 2.83 -23.59
C LEU A 661 -16.54 2.23 -23.95
N ARG A 662 -15.43 2.80 -23.48
CA ARG A 662 -14.07 2.34 -23.80
C ARG A 662 -13.82 0.86 -23.50
N LYS A 663 -14.45 0.33 -22.46
CA LYS A 663 -14.33 -1.08 -22.03
C LYS A 663 -15.42 -1.99 -22.59
N SER A 664 -16.37 -1.45 -23.36
CA SER A 664 -17.52 -2.20 -23.90
C SER A 664 -17.38 -2.39 -25.41
N PRO A 665 -17.66 -3.59 -25.96
CA PRO A 665 -17.67 -3.79 -27.40
C PRO A 665 -18.87 -3.06 -28.01
N ILE A 666 -18.61 -2.03 -28.81
CA ILE A 666 -19.63 -1.22 -29.49
C ILE A 666 -19.55 -1.42 -30.99
N SER A 667 -20.71 -1.54 -31.63
CA SER A 667 -20.75 -1.67 -33.08
C SER A 667 -20.39 -0.35 -33.76
N LYS A 668 -19.72 -0.45 -34.92
CA LYS A 668 -19.31 0.71 -35.74
C LYS A 668 -20.50 1.53 -36.24
N ASP A 669 -21.70 0.96 -36.23
CA ASP A 669 -22.95 1.61 -36.64
C ASP A 669 -23.51 2.59 -35.58
N VAL A 670 -22.90 2.67 -34.39
CA VAL A 670 -23.32 3.58 -33.31
C VAL A 670 -22.66 4.95 -33.48
N ASP A 671 -23.47 5.96 -33.78
CA ASP A 671 -23.03 7.36 -33.89
C ASP A 671 -23.10 8.09 -32.52
N LEU A 672 -21.95 8.26 -31.88
CA LEU A 672 -21.83 8.96 -30.60
C LEU A 672 -22.04 10.48 -30.71
N ASP A 673 -21.72 11.08 -31.85
CA ASP A 673 -21.92 12.51 -32.11
C ASP A 673 -23.43 12.82 -32.18
N PHE A 674 -24.21 11.94 -32.81
CA PHE A 674 -25.66 12.05 -32.81
C PHE A 674 -26.27 11.90 -31.41
N LEU A 675 -25.83 10.90 -30.63
CA LEU A 675 -26.28 10.71 -29.24
C LEU A 675 -25.98 11.94 -28.37
N ALA A 676 -24.80 12.55 -28.53
CA ALA A 676 -24.43 13.76 -27.80
C ALA A 676 -25.33 14.97 -28.14
N LYS A 677 -25.76 15.12 -29.40
CA LYS A 677 -26.71 16.18 -29.80
C LYS A 677 -28.08 16.01 -29.18
N MET A 678 -28.57 14.77 -29.10
CA MET A 678 -29.92 14.47 -28.56
C MET A 678 -29.99 14.57 -27.03
N THR A 679 -28.86 14.44 -26.34
CA THR A 679 -28.77 14.44 -24.87
C THR A 679 -28.49 15.83 -24.27
N ASN A 680 -29.03 16.89 -24.87
CA ASN A 680 -28.84 18.24 -24.32
C ASN A 680 -29.45 18.37 -22.92
N GLY A 681 -28.68 18.94 -21.98
CA GLY A 681 -29.09 19.11 -20.59
C GLY A 681 -29.07 17.83 -19.75
N PHE A 682 -28.43 16.77 -20.23
CA PHE A 682 -28.13 15.55 -19.46
C PHE A 682 -26.84 15.74 -18.66
N SER A 683 -26.80 15.20 -17.44
CA SER A 683 -25.57 15.12 -16.65
C SER A 683 -24.68 13.95 -17.11
N GLY A 684 -23.43 13.90 -16.64
CA GLY A 684 -22.54 12.77 -16.91
C GLY A 684 -23.12 11.43 -16.42
N ALA A 685 -23.75 11.42 -15.24
CA ALA A 685 -24.44 10.25 -14.71
C ALA A 685 -25.63 9.82 -15.57
N ASP A 686 -26.38 10.77 -16.14
CA ASP A 686 -27.50 10.44 -17.04
C ASP A 686 -26.97 9.78 -18.34
N LEU A 687 -25.82 10.22 -18.86
CA LEU A 687 -25.17 9.58 -20.01
C LEU A 687 -24.67 8.17 -19.66
N THR A 688 -24.10 7.99 -18.47
CA THR A 688 -23.69 6.67 -17.99
C THR A 688 -24.88 5.72 -17.87
N GLU A 689 -26.04 6.20 -17.39
CA GLU A 689 -27.28 5.41 -17.31
C GLU A 689 -27.75 4.97 -18.70
N ILE A 690 -27.67 5.84 -19.72
CA ILE A 690 -28.00 5.46 -21.11
C ILE A 690 -27.07 4.34 -21.59
N CYS A 691 -25.76 4.48 -21.39
CA CYS A 691 -24.78 3.45 -21.77
C CYS A 691 -25.06 2.12 -21.03
N GLN A 692 -25.22 2.16 -19.71
CA GLN A 692 -25.49 0.96 -18.91
C GLN A 692 -26.81 0.29 -19.31
N ARG A 693 -27.84 1.07 -19.64
CA ARG A 693 -29.12 0.54 -20.09
C ARG A 693 -29.01 -0.12 -21.46
N ALA A 694 -28.26 0.47 -22.40
CA ALA A 694 -27.97 -0.16 -23.68
C ALA A 694 -27.20 -1.48 -23.49
N CYS A 695 -26.18 -1.50 -22.63
CA CYS A 695 -25.46 -2.74 -22.28
C CYS A 695 -26.39 -3.80 -21.68
N LYS A 696 -27.29 -3.43 -20.75
CA LYS A 696 -28.27 -4.35 -20.15
C LYS A 696 -29.21 -4.96 -21.19
N LEU A 697 -29.59 -4.20 -22.22
CA LEU A 697 -30.42 -4.71 -23.31
C LEU A 697 -29.65 -5.70 -24.18
N ALA A 698 -28.39 -5.40 -24.52
CA ALA A 698 -27.53 -6.33 -25.26
C ALA A 698 -27.27 -7.63 -24.48
N ILE A 699 -27.00 -7.55 -23.17
CA ILE A 699 -26.84 -8.72 -22.30
C ILE A 699 -28.14 -9.54 -22.26
N ARG A 700 -29.30 -8.88 -22.17
CA ARG A 700 -30.60 -9.57 -22.22
C ARG A 700 -30.80 -10.30 -23.55
N GLU A 701 -30.50 -9.66 -24.67
CA GLU A 701 -30.60 -10.29 -26.00
C GLU A 701 -29.67 -11.51 -26.10
N SER A 702 -28.43 -11.39 -25.61
CA SER A 702 -27.45 -12.49 -25.61
C SER A 702 -27.96 -13.69 -24.80
N ILE A 703 -28.38 -13.48 -23.55
CA ILE A 703 -28.92 -14.54 -22.68
C ILE A 703 -30.19 -15.16 -23.28
N GLU A 704 -31.10 -14.36 -23.85
CA GLU A 704 -32.33 -14.87 -24.47
C GLU A 704 -32.02 -15.75 -25.70
N ASN A 705 -31.02 -15.37 -26.50
CA ASN A 705 -30.56 -16.14 -27.66
C ASN A 705 -29.86 -17.44 -27.24
N GLU A 706 -29.03 -17.42 -26.19
CA GLU A 706 -28.42 -18.64 -25.63
C GLU A 706 -29.49 -19.63 -25.15
N ILE A 707 -30.46 -19.17 -24.35
CA ILE A 707 -31.57 -20.01 -23.86
C ILE A 707 -32.35 -20.60 -25.03
N ARG A 708 -32.57 -19.82 -26.10
CA ARG A 708 -33.26 -20.30 -27.31
C ARG A 708 -32.44 -21.36 -28.04
N ARG A 709 -31.14 -21.14 -28.24
CA ARG A 709 -30.22 -22.09 -28.89
C ARG A 709 -30.12 -23.38 -28.08
N GLU A 710 -30.11 -23.30 -26.76
CA GLU A 710 -30.10 -24.48 -25.88
C GLU A 710 -31.42 -25.28 -25.96
N ARG A 711 -32.58 -24.60 -26.01
CA ARG A 711 -33.88 -25.25 -26.26
C ARG A 711 -33.95 -25.92 -27.64
N GLU A 712 -33.41 -25.28 -28.67
CA GLU A 712 -33.34 -25.83 -30.02
C GLU A 712 -32.41 -27.06 -30.06
N ARG A 713 -31.29 -27.03 -29.31
CA ARG A 713 -30.38 -28.18 -29.13
C ARG A 713 -31.04 -29.35 -28.41
N GLN A 714 -31.87 -29.09 -27.39
CA GLN A 714 -32.63 -30.11 -26.68
C GLN A 714 -33.72 -30.76 -27.55
N THR A 715 -34.29 -30.02 -28.51
CA THR A 715 -35.38 -30.51 -29.37
C THR A 715 -34.89 -31.18 -30.66
N ASN A 716 -33.66 -30.93 -31.11
CA ASN A 716 -33.13 -31.53 -32.33
C ASN A 716 -31.62 -31.88 -32.22
N PRO A 717 -31.26 -33.06 -31.65
CA PRO A 717 -29.87 -33.44 -31.35
C PRO A 717 -28.95 -33.63 -32.56
N SER A 718 -29.49 -33.67 -33.78
CA SER A 718 -28.75 -33.94 -35.02
C SER A 718 -28.39 -32.68 -35.83
N ALA A 719 -28.71 -31.48 -35.34
CA ALA A 719 -28.28 -30.24 -35.97
C ALA A 719 -26.77 -30.03 -35.71
N MET A 720 -25.98 -29.89 -36.78
CA MET A 720 -24.52 -29.74 -36.74
C MET A 720 -24.08 -28.65 -35.75
N GLU A 721 -23.01 -28.94 -35.00
CA GLU A 721 -22.25 -27.96 -34.22
C GLU A 721 -21.60 -26.96 -35.18
N VAL A 722 -22.30 -25.87 -35.47
CA VAL A 722 -21.70 -24.68 -36.08
C VAL A 722 -21.10 -23.86 -34.93
N GLU A 723 -19.89 -23.33 -35.18
CA GLU A 723 -18.97 -22.66 -34.24
C GLU A 723 -19.66 -21.82 -33.13
N GLU A 724 -19.01 -21.79 -31.96
CA GLU A 724 -19.36 -21.00 -30.76
C GLU A 724 -19.24 -19.48 -31.02
N ASP A 725 -19.92 -18.96 -32.03
CA ASP A 725 -20.05 -17.51 -32.21
C ASP A 725 -21.01 -16.96 -31.16
N ASP A 726 -20.53 -16.00 -30.38
CA ASP A 726 -21.32 -15.17 -29.46
C ASP A 726 -22.49 -14.56 -30.26
N PRO A 727 -23.76 -14.82 -29.89
CA PRO A 727 -24.91 -14.35 -30.63
C PRO A 727 -25.05 -12.81 -30.66
N VAL A 728 -24.46 -12.11 -29.69
CA VAL A 728 -24.47 -10.64 -29.60
C VAL A 728 -23.09 -10.12 -29.18
N PRO A 729 -22.10 -10.13 -30.09
CA PRO A 729 -20.72 -9.80 -29.76
C PRO A 729 -20.51 -8.30 -29.50
N GLU A 730 -21.45 -7.46 -29.94
CA GLU A 730 -21.33 -6.00 -29.88
C GLU A 730 -22.65 -5.32 -29.52
N ILE A 731 -22.57 -4.20 -28.81
CA ILE A 731 -23.72 -3.34 -28.53
C ILE A 731 -24.07 -2.55 -29.80
N ARG A 732 -25.23 -2.87 -30.35
CA ARG A 732 -25.82 -2.25 -31.54
C ARG A 732 -26.58 -0.94 -31.29
N LYS A 733 -26.92 -0.25 -32.38
CA LYS A 733 -27.63 1.05 -32.39
C LYS A 733 -29.06 0.97 -31.83
N ASP A 734 -29.78 -0.09 -32.12
CA ASP A 734 -31.14 -0.36 -31.62
C ASP A 734 -31.20 -0.42 -30.08
N HIS A 735 -30.18 -0.98 -29.43
CA HIS A 735 -30.06 -0.93 -27.97
C HIS A 735 -30.00 0.50 -27.42
N PHE A 736 -29.25 1.38 -28.10
CA PHE A 736 -29.17 2.79 -27.70
C PHE A 736 -30.46 3.54 -28.01
N GLU A 737 -31.14 3.24 -29.12
CA GLU A 737 -32.45 3.82 -29.44
C GLU A 737 -33.50 3.44 -28.38
N GLU A 738 -33.53 2.17 -27.97
CA GLU A 738 -34.44 1.69 -26.93
C GLU A 738 -34.06 2.24 -25.54
N ALA A 739 -32.77 2.33 -25.22
CA ALA A 739 -32.30 2.98 -23.99
C ALA A 739 -32.72 4.47 -23.95
N MET A 740 -32.61 5.18 -25.07
CA MET A 740 -32.96 6.59 -25.17
C MET A 740 -34.45 6.86 -24.93
N ARG A 741 -35.34 5.92 -25.28
CA ARG A 741 -36.80 6.06 -25.01
C ARG A 741 -37.12 6.21 -23.53
N PHE A 742 -36.30 5.64 -22.65
CA PHE A 742 -36.47 5.70 -21.21
C PHE A 742 -35.51 6.67 -20.53
N ALA A 743 -34.69 7.38 -21.30
CA ALA A 743 -33.73 8.32 -20.78
C ALA A 743 -34.43 9.52 -20.13
N ARG A 744 -34.03 9.87 -18.91
CA ARG A 744 -34.60 10.98 -18.15
C ARG A 744 -33.50 11.93 -17.74
N ARG A 745 -33.77 13.24 -17.87
CA ARG A 745 -32.90 14.29 -17.34
C ARG A 745 -33.05 14.39 -15.83
N SER A 746 -31.94 14.28 -15.11
CA SER A 746 -31.93 14.40 -13.64
C SER A 746 -31.95 15.85 -13.15
N VAL A 747 -31.48 16.81 -13.96
CA VAL A 747 -31.37 18.23 -13.58
C VAL A 747 -32.34 19.08 -14.39
N SER A 748 -33.17 19.86 -13.69
CA SER A 748 -34.15 20.76 -14.32
C SER A 748 -33.52 22.08 -14.77
N ASP A 749 -34.08 22.73 -15.79
CA ASP A 749 -33.58 24.03 -16.27
C ASP A 749 -33.65 25.14 -15.20
N ASN A 750 -34.61 25.02 -14.28
CA ASN A 750 -34.72 25.94 -13.15
C ASN A 750 -33.55 25.79 -12.18
N ASP A 751 -33.06 24.57 -11.96
CA ASP A 751 -31.94 24.33 -11.06
C ASP A 751 -30.61 24.74 -11.72
N ILE A 752 -30.45 24.51 -13.03
CA ILE A 752 -29.30 25.02 -13.81
C ILE A 752 -29.14 26.53 -13.60
N ARG A 753 -30.23 27.29 -13.76
CA ARG A 753 -30.22 28.74 -13.55
C ARG A 753 -29.81 29.12 -12.13
N LYS A 754 -30.20 28.36 -11.11
CA LYS A 754 -29.76 28.62 -9.72
C LYS A 754 -28.25 28.45 -9.58
N TYR A 755 -27.68 27.40 -10.17
CA TYR A 755 -26.22 27.19 -10.14
C TYR A 755 -25.46 28.28 -10.88
N GLU A 756 -25.94 28.69 -12.06
CA GLU A 756 -25.32 29.78 -12.84
C GLU A 756 -25.42 31.12 -12.12
N MET A 757 -26.57 31.46 -11.55
CA MET A 757 -26.73 32.68 -10.73
C MET A 757 -25.80 32.66 -9.52
N PHE A 758 -25.67 31.51 -8.86
CA PHE A 758 -24.77 31.36 -7.73
C PHE A 758 -23.30 31.54 -8.14
N ALA A 759 -22.89 30.94 -9.26
CA ALA A 759 -21.55 31.10 -9.82
C ALA A 759 -21.24 32.56 -10.19
N GLN A 760 -22.20 33.27 -10.83
CA GLN A 760 -22.07 34.69 -11.15
C GLN A 760 -21.99 35.57 -9.91
N THR A 761 -22.81 35.30 -8.89
CA THR A 761 -22.82 36.07 -7.63
C THR A 761 -21.51 35.91 -6.87
N LEU A 762 -20.92 34.71 -6.88
CA LEU A 762 -19.60 34.45 -6.29
C LEU A 762 -18.46 35.16 -7.01
N GLN A 763 -18.51 35.24 -8.34
CA GLN A 763 -17.53 36.02 -9.09
C GLN A 763 -17.67 37.53 -8.81
N GLN A 764 -18.89 38.03 -8.62
CA GLN A 764 -19.15 39.43 -8.27
C GLN A 764 -18.75 39.78 -6.84
N SER A 765 -18.94 38.87 -5.86
CA SER A 765 -18.51 39.10 -4.48
C SER A 765 -16.98 39.06 -4.30
N ARG A 766 -16.26 38.45 -5.25
CA ARG A 766 -14.78 38.44 -5.34
C ARG A 766 -14.21 39.54 -6.24
N GLY A 767 -15.03 40.21 -7.04
CA GLY A 767 -14.60 41.22 -8.00
C GLY A 767 -14.54 42.62 -7.39
N PHE A 768 -13.35 43.10 -7.03
CA PHE A 768 -13.07 44.53 -7.15
C PHE A 768 -13.31 44.92 -8.61
N GLY A 769 -14.22 45.87 -8.85
CA GLY A 769 -14.52 46.36 -10.19
C GLY A 769 -13.24 46.70 -10.96
N SER A 770 -13.04 46.06 -12.12
CA SER A 770 -12.02 46.34 -13.15
C SER A 770 -10.83 47.19 -12.64
N PHE A 771 -10.00 46.64 -11.75
CA PHE A 771 -8.76 47.29 -11.37
C PHE A 771 -7.77 47.20 -12.54
N ARG A 772 -7.53 48.32 -13.22
CA ARG A 772 -6.41 48.48 -14.16
C ARG A 772 -5.44 49.47 -13.53
N PHE A 773 -4.15 49.12 -13.51
CA PHE A 773 -3.11 50.09 -13.21
C PHE A 773 -3.20 51.25 -14.20
N PRO A 774 -3.15 52.52 -13.77
CA PRO A 774 -3.06 53.64 -14.69
C PRO A 774 -1.78 53.50 -15.51
N SER A 775 -1.92 53.29 -16.81
CA SER A 775 -0.78 53.34 -17.73
C SER A 775 -0.23 54.76 -17.73
N SER A 776 1.04 54.92 -17.32
CA SER A 776 1.78 56.16 -17.43
C SER A 776 2.03 56.50 -18.90
N ALA A 777 1.10 57.24 -19.52
CA ALA A 777 1.34 57.89 -20.79
C ALA A 777 1.95 59.27 -20.55
N ALA A 778 3.23 59.39 -20.88
CA ALA A 778 3.92 60.65 -21.01
C ALA A 778 3.43 61.42 -22.26
N GLY A 779 3.17 62.73 -22.07
CA GLY A 779 3.32 63.76 -23.10
C GLY A 779 2.08 64.13 -23.93
N GLY A 780 1.64 65.39 -23.81
CA GLY A 780 1.05 66.13 -24.93
C GLY A 780 -0.22 66.94 -24.65
N SER A 781 -0.02 68.25 -24.46
CA SER A 781 -0.89 69.39 -24.84
C SER A 781 -2.33 69.50 -24.31
N GLY A 782 -2.60 70.60 -23.59
CA GLY A 782 -3.92 71.04 -23.12
C GLY A 782 -4.92 71.41 -24.23
N PRO A 783 -6.13 71.87 -23.85
CA PRO A 783 -6.26 73.29 -23.48
C PRO A 783 -7.18 73.61 -22.29
N SER A 784 -7.03 74.87 -21.88
CA SER A 784 -7.71 75.67 -20.86
C SER A 784 -9.22 75.87 -21.02
N HIS A 785 -9.94 75.89 -19.88
CA HIS A 785 -11.09 76.73 -19.47
C HIS A 785 -11.69 76.05 -18.22
N GLY A 786 -12.11 76.64 -17.12
CA GLY A 786 -12.34 78.02 -16.68
C GLY A 786 -13.38 77.95 -15.55
N SER A 787 -13.11 78.66 -14.44
CA SER A 787 -14.03 79.13 -13.38
C SER A 787 -14.84 78.16 -12.49
N GLY A 788 -14.54 78.21 -11.18
CA GLY A 788 -15.45 78.82 -10.18
C GLY A 788 -16.31 77.88 -9.34
N GLY A 789 -16.09 77.87 -8.01
CA GLY A 789 -17.06 77.29 -7.06
C GLY A 789 -16.50 76.98 -5.68
N THR A 790 -16.49 77.98 -4.81
CA THR A 790 -16.16 77.96 -3.37
C THR A 790 -17.09 77.10 -2.51
N GLY A 791 -16.57 76.50 -1.42
CA GLY A 791 -17.42 75.93 -0.36
C GLY A 791 -16.71 75.24 0.80
N SER A 792 -16.17 76.04 1.73
CA SER A 792 -16.10 75.83 3.19
C SER A 792 -15.73 74.45 3.81
N GLY A 793 -14.46 74.36 4.25
CA GLY A 793 -14.06 74.30 5.67
C GLY A 793 -14.48 73.13 6.57
N GLN A 794 -13.48 72.38 7.08
CA GLN A 794 -13.08 72.46 8.50
C GLN A 794 -11.73 71.77 8.73
N VAL A 795 -10.94 72.39 9.61
CA VAL A 795 -9.59 72.03 10.08
C VAL A 795 -9.72 71.37 11.46
N PHE A 796 -8.62 70.73 11.91
CA PHE A 796 -8.29 70.11 13.22
C PHE A 796 -8.39 68.57 13.21
N SER A 797 -7.39 67.81 13.63
CA SER A 797 -6.04 68.09 14.13
C SER A 797 -5.26 66.77 14.18
N GLU A 798 -3.97 66.84 13.87
CA GLU A 798 -2.96 65.84 14.24
C GLU A 798 -2.80 65.82 15.77
N ASP A 799 -2.70 64.62 16.33
CA ASP A 799 -1.84 64.37 17.49
C ASP A 799 -1.09 63.06 17.24
N ASN A 800 0.22 63.19 17.13
CA ASN A 800 1.19 62.15 17.40
C ASN A 800 1.08 61.76 18.89
N ASP A 801 1.29 60.49 19.20
CA ASP A 801 2.45 60.08 20.00
C ASP A 801 2.48 58.55 20.15
N ASP A 802 3.58 58.00 19.63
CA ASP A 802 4.49 57.04 20.26
C ASP A 802 3.99 55.73 20.90
N ASP A 803 4.56 54.65 20.36
CA ASP A 803 5.28 53.58 21.06
C ASP A 803 4.66 52.94 22.32
N LEU A 804 4.53 51.61 22.27
CA LEU A 804 5.39 50.65 23.01
C LEU A 804 4.63 49.33 23.29
N TYR A 805 5.09 48.25 22.65
CA TYR A 805 4.99 46.81 22.98
C TYR A 805 3.69 46.18 23.56
N GLY A 806 3.26 45.11 22.90
CA GLY A 806 2.39 44.04 23.41
C GLY A 806 2.27 42.90 22.43
#